data_AF-A0A7Y4SP63-F1
#
_entry.id   AF-A0A7Y4SP63-F1
#
_cell.length_a   1.000
_cell.length_b   1.000
_cell.length_c   1.000
_cell.angle_alpha   90.00
_cell.angle_beta   90.00
_cell.angle_gamma   90.00
#
_symmetry.space_group_name_H-M   'P 1'
#
loop_
_entity.id
_entity.type
_entity.pdbx_description
1 polymer ?
#
loop_
_entity_poly.entity_id
_entity_poly.type
_entity_poly.pdbx_seq_one_letter_code
_entity_poly.pdbx_strand_id
1 'polypeptide(L)'
;MADSFWKSLGSTLVETGTAYLQQVRLVNELRQLSPDDARARFTQYVQGLSSAARAGFAVTLTALANSERSAEAKRFIESLRTALVNPNATAPSASSAHTESTPPPSPLPLSSFDDDLQRTAGWYELDDDARIAAVTDHLNALDVTGLNALRTNLEQMQQNCAVNIQNHRDNEARIAGGRFIEDQMSYNMAVLRTGQHDPDWVRQLRELEEWGRRFETLHGIVGLALERHADRAASQAAPEESDALSSVKAMRQLLEQQLQSGEVRGERAVAFRRLLDKIGAVVLAAERKEIEPEQVVIRVKQLYADAAPMLANPGAATRTTAGSPRLRELDGYAGAIKTAIGRELMESPGPATTEAMGAILGDLSTFQQEVAGLTDDALTQLESSVLRTAARAHHELTTTRHALIARPVWESFDYLPAVNAVAYSGAADLQQQLEVALSERQLSVQSSKRLQNRGQLRWDELNSCHVAVFDLRGAGEMATLVTTSPKRARELATAAYELGLAFALGKPVVVVASGDERLPFDIDLSPVTLDGDDDAALLQQAIDEAFYVPQRRGDHTSIAESIAFLESLTVGHEKRKTFEGMGWLDVTLSRDPVGFAAATAQLLPMLGAPPWRLLRPAWPAAYPGPAEKRCFHVMPFGPGWANEVRDVARTFCQERGFVYRRGDEAEDGRIMHAIWDDLCRAHVLLVDLTGANLNVMIELGMAHAIGRPLLAVRRSDAVDVRPKNIEKLRVLRYESPTDLMGLLLTKWPA
;
A
#
# COMPACT_ATOMS: atom_id res chain seq x y z
N MET A 1 22.64 0.51 2.20
CA MET A 1 21.69 1.53 2.69
C MET A 1 21.92 2.89 2.02
N ALA A 2 23.13 3.47 2.04
CA ALA A 2 23.41 4.71 1.29
C ALA A 2 23.20 4.57 -0.24
N ASP A 3 23.57 3.41 -0.82
CA ASP A 3 23.40 3.12 -2.26
C ASP A 3 21.94 3.00 -2.71
N SER A 4 21.07 2.37 -1.90
CA SER A 4 19.63 2.27 -2.23
C SER A 4 18.92 3.60 -2.05
N PHE A 5 19.37 4.40 -1.07
CA PHE A 5 18.88 5.76 -0.83
C PHE A 5 19.16 6.68 -2.03
N TRP A 6 20.39 6.71 -2.56
CA TRP A 6 20.73 7.55 -3.73
C TRP A 6 20.04 7.09 -5.02
N LYS A 7 19.89 5.76 -5.21
CA LYS A 7 19.15 5.19 -6.35
C LYS A 7 17.66 5.53 -6.31
N SER A 8 17.02 5.48 -5.13
CA SER A 8 15.61 5.85 -4.93
C SER A 8 15.36 7.35 -5.11
N LEU A 9 16.24 8.20 -4.59
CA LEU A 9 16.12 9.66 -4.74
C LEU A 9 16.31 10.09 -6.20
N GLY A 10 17.28 9.49 -6.91
CA GLY A 10 17.60 9.77 -8.31
C GLY A 10 16.53 9.31 -9.31
N SER A 11 15.89 8.16 -9.09
CA SER A 11 14.82 7.66 -9.96
C SER A 11 13.50 8.41 -9.77
N THR A 12 13.17 8.77 -8.53
CA THR A 12 11.87 9.38 -8.18
C THR A 12 11.82 10.88 -8.53
N LEU A 13 12.95 11.59 -8.52
CA LEU A 13 13.01 13.02 -8.89
C LEU A 13 13.11 13.28 -10.40
N VAL A 14 13.47 12.26 -11.20
CA VAL A 14 13.73 12.42 -12.65
C VAL A 14 12.56 11.96 -13.54
N GLU A 15 11.64 11.11 -13.06
CA GLU A 15 10.65 10.44 -13.93
C GLU A 15 9.16 10.62 -13.57
N THR A 16 8.80 11.37 -12.53
CA THR A 16 7.42 11.41 -12.03
C THR A 16 6.42 12.14 -12.95
N GLY A 17 5.55 11.38 -13.63
CA GLY A 17 4.10 11.65 -13.53
C GLY A 17 3.21 11.57 -14.78
N THR A 18 3.59 12.06 -15.96
CA THR A 18 2.58 12.38 -17.02
C THR A 18 2.55 11.45 -18.23
N ALA A 19 3.60 10.68 -18.51
CA ALA A 19 3.69 9.86 -19.73
C ALA A 19 2.82 8.57 -19.69
N TYR A 20 2.70 7.94 -18.52
CA TYR A 20 2.00 6.66 -18.38
C TYR A 20 0.47 6.77 -18.60
N LEU A 21 -0.18 7.77 -17.98
CA LEU A 21 -1.63 7.95 -18.06
C LEU A 21 -2.11 8.36 -19.47
N GLN A 22 -1.32 9.13 -20.21
CA GLN A 22 -1.63 9.51 -21.60
C GLN A 22 -1.53 8.32 -22.57
N GLN A 23 -0.56 7.44 -22.36
CA GLN A 23 -0.33 6.24 -23.16
C GLN A 23 -1.41 5.18 -22.93
N VAL A 24 -1.87 5.02 -21.68
CA VAL A 24 -2.99 4.13 -21.34
C VAL A 24 -4.30 4.60 -21.97
N ARG A 25 -4.55 5.92 -22.00
CA ARG A 25 -5.76 6.51 -22.61
C ARG A 25 -5.80 6.32 -24.13
N LEU A 26 -4.69 6.54 -24.82
CA LEU A 26 -4.57 6.33 -26.27
C LEU A 26 -4.88 4.89 -26.69
N VAL A 27 -4.39 3.89 -25.94
CA VAL A 27 -4.62 2.47 -26.23
C VAL A 27 -6.11 2.10 -26.13
N ASN A 28 -6.84 2.72 -25.20
CA ASN A 28 -8.27 2.50 -25.06
C ASN A 28 -9.10 3.16 -26.18
N GLU A 29 -8.66 4.29 -26.73
CA GLU A 29 -9.30 4.95 -27.88
C GLU A 29 -9.11 4.18 -29.20
N LEU A 30 -7.90 3.63 -29.43
CA LEU A 30 -7.58 2.86 -30.63
C LEU A 30 -8.41 1.58 -30.75
N ARG A 31 -8.85 1.00 -29.63
CA ARG A 31 -9.70 -0.21 -29.57
C ARG A 31 -11.13 0.00 -30.08
N GLN A 32 -11.57 1.25 -30.20
CA GLN A 32 -12.93 1.60 -30.62
C GLN A 32 -13.02 1.99 -32.11
N LEU A 33 -11.92 1.91 -32.86
CA LEU A 33 -11.80 2.33 -34.26
C LEU A 33 -11.72 1.14 -35.23
N SER A 34 -11.97 1.39 -36.53
CA SER A 34 -11.73 0.40 -37.58
C SER A 34 -10.23 0.08 -37.72
N PRO A 35 -9.82 -1.11 -38.20
CA PRO A 35 -8.40 -1.50 -38.27
C PRO A 35 -7.51 -0.53 -39.06
N ASP A 36 -8.03 0.04 -40.14
CA ASP A 36 -7.29 0.98 -40.99
C ASP A 36 -7.19 2.38 -40.35
N ASP A 37 -8.26 2.84 -39.68
CA ASP A 37 -8.29 4.13 -38.95
C ASP A 37 -7.41 4.10 -37.69
N ALA A 38 -7.44 2.97 -36.96
CA ALA A 38 -6.58 2.73 -35.80
C ALA A 38 -5.10 2.77 -36.20
N ARG A 39 -4.76 2.18 -37.36
CA ARG A 39 -3.38 2.16 -37.88
C ARG A 39 -2.90 3.55 -38.31
N ALA A 40 -3.75 4.32 -38.99
CA ALA A 40 -3.42 5.70 -39.38
C ALA A 40 -3.19 6.61 -38.17
N ARG A 41 -4.07 6.56 -37.16
CA ARG A 41 -3.97 7.36 -35.93
C ARG A 41 -2.79 6.96 -35.03
N PHE A 42 -2.51 5.65 -34.93
CA PHE A 42 -1.33 5.14 -34.22
C PHE A 42 -0.02 5.60 -34.88
N THR A 43 0.05 5.54 -36.21
CA THR A 43 1.25 5.97 -36.97
C THR A 43 1.50 7.47 -36.81
N GLN A 44 0.45 8.29 -36.86
CA GLN A 44 0.54 9.75 -36.64
C GLN A 44 1.03 10.11 -35.23
N TYR A 45 0.58 9.38 -34.20
CA TYR A 45 1.03 9.58 -32.82
C TYR A 45 2.50 9.19 -32.64
N VAL A 46 2.92 8.05 -33.17
CA VAL A 46 4.30 7.53 -33.05
C VAL A 46 5.32 8.41 -33.78
N GLN A 47 4.94 9.03 -34.91
CA GLN A 47 5.79 9.98 -35.64
C GLN A 47 6.12 11.25 -34.84
N GLY A 48 5.32 11.60 -33.84
CA GLY A 48 5.56 12.75 -32.96
C GLY A 48 6.43 12.47 -31.72
N LEU A 49 6.86 11.22 -31.49
CA LEU A 49 7.57 10.81 -30.27
C LEU A 49 9.10 10.80 -30.43
N SER A 50 9.81 11.23 -29.37
CA SER A 50 11.26 11.07 -29.22
C SER A 50 11.66 9.58 -29.03
N SER A 51 12.95 9.25 -29.18
CA SER A 51 13.45 7.87 -29.02
C SER A 51 13.25 7.33 -27.60
N ALA A 52 13.46 8.16 -26.58
CA ALA A 52 13.21 7.83 -25.18
C ALA A 52 11.69 7.66 -24.88
N ALA A 53 10.84 8.52 -25.45
CA ALA A 53 9.38 8.41 -25.28
C ALA A 53 8.80 7.16 -25.97
N ARG A 54 9.40 6.72 -27.08
CA ARG A 54 9.04 5.46 -27.76
C ARG A 54 9.41 4.22 -26.95
N ALA A 55 10.58 4.21 -26.30
CA ALA A 55 10.97 3.12 -25.41
C ALA A 55 10.04 3.04 -24.18
N GLY A 56 9.68 4.18 -23.59
CA GLY A 56 8.69 4.24 -22.50
C GLY A 56 7.30 3.77 -22.91
N PHE A 57 6.83 4.11 -24.11
CA PHE A 57 5.54 3.64 -24.61
C PHE A 57 5.51 2.12 -24.88
N ALA A 58 6.64 1.52 -25.31
CA ALA A 58 6.76 0.08 -25.50
C ALA A 58 6.62 -0.71 -24.18
N VAL A 59 7.11 -0.14 -23.08
CA VAL A 59 6.97 -0.70 -21.73
C VAL A 59 5.51 -0.60 -21.27
N THR A 60 4.84 0.52 -21.49
CA THR A 60 3.40 0.70 -21.18
C THR A 60 2.49 -0.25 -21.96
N LEU A 61 2.74 -0.47 -23.27
CA LEU A 61 2.00 -1.45 -24.08
C LEU A 61 2.21 -2.89 -23.59
N THR A 62 3.41 -3.21 -23.12
CA THR A 62 3.73 -4.53 -22.56
C THR A 62 3.02 -4.76 -21.22
N ALA A 63 2.98 -3.73 -20.36
CA ALA A 63 2.23 -3.77 -19.10
C ALA A 63 0.71 -3.93 -19.34
N LEU A 64 0.15 -3.20 -20.30
CA LEU A 64 -1.28 -3.30 -20.67
C LEU A 64 -1.65 -4.67 -21.24
N ALA A 65 -0.83 -5.22 -22.15
CA ALA A 65 -1.04 -6.55 -22.73
C ALA A 65 -0.98 -7.68 -21.68
N ASN A 66 -0.15 -7.52 -20.65
CA ASN A 66 -0.02 -8.48 -19.57
C ASN A 66 -1.17 -8.39 -18.55
N SER A 67 -1.83 -7.23 -18.44
CA SER A 67 -2.97 -6.99 -17.55
C SER A 67 -4.35 -7.25 -18.20
N GLU A 68 -4.42 -7.46 -19.51
CA GLU A 68 -5.66 -7.60 -20.28
C GLU A 68 -6.19 -9.05 -20.30
N ARG A 69 -7.47 -9.22 -19.98
CA ARG A 69 -8.12 -10.53 -19.83
C ARG A 69 -8.80 -11.01 -21.12
N SER A 70 -9.10 -10.11 -22.04
CA SER A 70 -9.65 -10.46 -23.36
C SER A 70 -8.55 -10.88 -24.35
N ALA A 71 -8.69 -12.06 -24.95
CA ALA A 71 -7.73 -12.59 -25.92
C ALA A 71 -7.66 -11.75 -27.22
N GLU A 72 -8.78 -11.16 -27.64
CA GLU A 72 -8.84 -10.26 -28.80
C GLU A 72 -8.18 -8.91 -28.49
N ALA A 73 -8.43 -8.37 -27.29
CA ALA A 73 -7.82 -7.12 -26.85
C ALA A 73 -6.31 -7.24 -26.62
N LYS A 74 -5.85 -8.39 -26.09
CA LYS A 74 -4.43 -8.68 -25.90
C LYS A 74 -3.68 -8.75 -27.23
N ARG A 75 -4.25 -9.45 -28.22
CA ARG A 75 -3.69 -9.52 -29.59
C ARG A 75 -3.65 -8.15 -30.26
N PHE A 76 -4.64 -7.29 -30.01
CA PHE A 76 -4.66 -5.91 -30.49
C PHE A 76 -3.55 -5.06 -29.85
N ILE A 77 -3.31 -5.17 -28.55
CA ILE A 77 -2.23 -4.43 -27.87
C ILE A 77 -0.84 -4.95 -28.32
N GLU A 78 -0.70 -6.25 -28.57
CA GLU A 78 0.53 -6.84 -29.13
C GLU A 78 0.80 -6.43 -30.57
N SER A 79 -0.24 -6.18 -31.38
CA SER A 79 -0.08 -5.68 -32.74
C SER A 79 0.38 -4.21 -32.75
N LEU A 80 -0.10 -3.38 -31.82
CA LEU A 80 0.40 -2.01 -31.61
C LEU A 80 1.86 -2.00 -31.17
N ARG A 81 2.25 -2.90 -30.26
CA ARG A 81 3.66 -3.09 -29.84
C ARG A 81 4.57 -3.44 -31.03
N THR A 82 4.09 -4.29 -31.93
CA THR A 82 4.83 -4.69 -33.13
C THR A 82 4.95 -3.53 -34.13
N ALA A 83 3.87 -2.76 -34.32
CA ALA A 83 3.85 -1.58 -35.18
C ALA A 83 4.71 -0.41 -34.64
N LEU A 84 4.92 -0.33 -33.31
CA LEU A 84 5.80 0.66 -32.67
C LEU A 84 7.28 0.45 -33.03
N VAL A 85 7.68 -0.80 -33.23
CA VAL A 85 9.06 -1.19 -33.55
C VAL A 85 9.33 -1.15 -35.05
N ASN A 86 8.31 -1.41 -35.88
CA ASN A 86 8.49 -1.47 -37.33
C ASN A 86 7.23 -0.95 -38.07
N PRO A 87 7.22 0.32 -38.53
CA PRO A 87 6.03 0.97 -39.11
C PRO A 87 5.49 0.29 -40.37
N ASN A 88 6.33 -0.48 -41.07
CA ASN A 88 6.02 -1.14 -42.33
C ASN A 88 5.86 -2.68 -42.22
N ALA A 89 5.79 -3.25 -41.02
CA ALA A 89 5.63 -4.70 -40.89
C ALA A 89 4.21 -5.19 -41.25
N THR A 90 4.07 -5.73 -42.45
CA THR A 90 3.04 -6.71 -42.83
C THR A 90 3.46 -8.09 -42.31
N ALA A 91 2.54 -8.82 -41.67
CA ALA A 91 2.75 -10.24 -41.35
C ALA A 91 2.77 -11.07 -42.65
N PRO A 92 3.68 -12.05 -42.84
CA PRO A 92 3.54 -12.99 -43.95
C PRO A 92 3.52 -14.47 -43.53
N SER A 93 2.54 -15.17 -44.07
CA SER A 93 2.41 -16.63 -44.14
C SER A 93 3.46 -17.30 -45.04
N ALA A 94 3.63 -18.62 -44.87
CA ALA A 94 4.50 -19.58 -45.55
C ALA A 94 5.12 -19.26 -46.94
N SER A 95 6.44 -19.57 -47.02
CA SER A 95 7.26 -20.10 -48.14
C SER A 95 7.52 -19.28 -49.42
N SER A 96 8.78 -18.86 -49.65
CA SER A 96 9.76 -19.49 -50.58
C SER A 96 10.88 -18.53 -51.10
N ALA A 97 12.11 -19.07 -51.09
CA ALA A 97 13.28 -18.90 -51.99
C ALA A 97 14.05 -17.57 -52.22
N HIS A 98 15.36 -17.61 -51.83
CA HIS A 98 16.64 -17.13 -52.43
C HIS A 98 16.80 -15.65 -52.92
N THR A 99 17.95 -14.93 -52.87
CA THR A 99 19.40 -15.26 -52.83
C THR A 99 20.25 -14.01 -52.43
N GLU A 100 21.37 -14.25 -51.73
CA GLU A 100 22.71 -13.60 -51.67
C GLU A 100 22.98 -12.08 -51.90
N SER A 101 23.79 -11.45 -51.01
CA SER A 101 25.21 -11.08 -51.28
C SER A 101 25.95 -10.55 -50.03
N THR A 102 27.28 -10.75 -50.02
CA THR A 102 28.28 -10.75 -48.92
C THR A 102 28.81 -9.41 -48.38
N PRO A 103 29.40 -9.38 -47.15
CA PRO A 103 30.04 -8.21 -46.51
C PRO A 103 31.60 -8.25 -46.50
N PRO A 104 32.30 -7.14 -46.15
CA PRO A 104 33.73 -7.12 -45.78
C PRO A 104 33.96 -7.24 -44.24
N PRO A 105 35.19 -7.47 -43.73
CA PRO A 105 35.48 -8.70 -42.99
C PRO A 105 35.61 -8.64 -41.45
N SER A 106 35.54 -9.86 -40.92
CA SER A 106 35.50 -10.45 -39.57
C SER A 106 36.41 -9.95 -38.43
N PRO A 107 35.92 -10.12 -37.19
CA PRO A 107 36.56 -10.89 -36.11
C PRO A 107 35.99 -12.33 -36.03
N LEU A 108 36.68 -13.26 -35.36
CA LEU A 108 36.40 -14.71 -35.34
C LEU A 108 34.90 -15.05 -35.13
N PRO A 109 34.32 -16.03 -35.86
CA PRO A 109 32.89 -16.33 -35.80
C PRO A 109 32.47 -16.89 -34.44
N LEU A 110 31.33 -16.39 -33.92
CA LEU A 110 30.63 -16.95 -32.76
C LEU A 110 30.24 -18.41 -33.06
N SER A 111 30.46 -19.32 -32.12
CA SER A 111 30.06 -20.73 -32.25
C SER A 111 28.55 -20.86 -32.41
N SER A 112 28.10 -21.72 -33.32
CA SER A 112 26.68 -22.05 -33.43
C SER A 112 26.25 -22.99 -32.31
N PHE A 113 24.94 -23.08 -32.05
CA PHE A 113 24.38 -24.02 -31.08
C PHE A 113 24.82 -25.47 -31.34
N ASP A 114 24.85 -25.89 -32.61
CA ASP A 114 25.23 -27.25 -32.99
C ASP A 114 26.74 -27.50 -32.76
N ASP A 115 27.59 -26.50 -32.99
CA ASP A 115 29.03 -26.59 -32.71
C ASP A 115 29.29 -26.76 -31.20
N ASP A 116 28.57 -25.99 -30.37
CA ASP A 116 28.69 -26.08 -28.92
C ASP A 116 28.08 -27.38 -28.38
N LEU A 117 26.99 -27.86 -28.97
CA LEU A 117 26.39 -29.14 -28.61
C LEU A 117 27.34 -30.31 -28.91
N GLN A 118 27.95 -30.31 -30.09
CA GLN A 118 28.92 -31.35 -30.47
C GLN A 118 30.19 -31.26 -29.63
N ARG A 119 30.66 -30.05 -29.33
CA ARG A 119 31.85 -29.82 -28.49
C ARG A 119 31.62 -30.28 -27.05
N THR A 120 30.48 -29.91 -26.47
CA THR A 120 30.13 -30.33 -25.11
C THR A 120 29.94 -31.83 -25.02
N ALA A 121 29.32 -32.47 -26.01
CA ALA A 121 29.24 -33.92 -26.09
C ALA A 121 30.63 -34.58 -26.13
N GLY A 122 31.53 -34.07 -26.98
CA GLY A 122 32.90 -34.58 -27.12
C GLY A 122 33.76 -34.42 -25.86
N TRP A 123 33.54 -33.38 -25.06
CA TRP A 123 34.25 -33.22 -23.78
C TRP A 123 33.94 -34.34 -22.78
N TYR A 124 32.74 -34.89 -22.81
CA TYR A 124 32.35 -35.97 -21.90
C TYR A 124 32.81 -37.36 -22.35
N GLU A 125 33.39 -37.49 -23.54
CA GLU A 125 34.09 -38.69 -23.99
C GLU A 125 35.55 -38.74 -23.50
N LEU A 126 36.06 -37.63 -22.96
CA LEU A 126 37.39 -37.51 -22.38
C LEU A 126 37.42 -37.95 -20.91
N ASP A 127 38.58 -38.42 -20.45
CA ASP A 127 38.83 -38.62 -19.03
C ASP A 127 38.78 -37.28 -18.26
N ASP A 128 38.66 -37.36 -16.93
CA ASP A 128 38.40 -36.19 -16.09
C ASP A 128 39.49 -35.11 -16.23
N ASP A 129 40.76 -35.48 -16.31
CA ASP A 129 41.89 -34.56 -16.42
C ASP A 129 41.95 -33.91 -17.81
N ALA A 130 41.77 -34.70 -18.87
CA ALA A 130 41.73 -34.22 -20.25
C ALA A 130 40.50 -33.33 -20.51
N ARG A 131 39.36 -33.64 -19.89
CA ARG A 131 38.13 -32.84 -19.96
C ARG A 131 38.32 -31.48 -19.29
N ILE A 132 38.89 -31.44 -18.09
CA ILE A 132 39.16 -30.18 -17.37
C ILE A 132 40.10 -29.29 -18.19
N ALA A 133 41.17 -29.87 -18.76
CA ALA A 133 42.08 -29.14 -19.64
C ALA A 133 41.36 -28.60 -20.88
N ALA A 134 40.60 -29.43 -21.59
CA ALA A 134 39.88 -29.03 -22.81
C ALA A 134 38.82 -27.94 -22.57
N VAL A 135 38.07 -28.03 -21.47
CA VAL A 135 37.10 -27.00 -21.06
C VAL A 135 37.83 -25.71 -20.70
N THR A 136 38.87 -25.79 -19.90
CA THR A 136 39.65 -24.62 -19.46
C THR A 136 40.29 -23.89 -20.64
N ASP A 137 40.91 -24.62 -21.56
CA ASP A 137 41.53 -24.06 -22.77
C ASP A 137 40.51 -23.37 -23.66
N HIS A 138 39.32 -23.97 -23.82
CA HIS A 138 38.25 -23.37 -24.61
C HIS A 138 37.70 -22.10 -23.97
N LEU A 139 37.42 -22.11 -22.67
CA LEU A 139 36.91 -20.93 -21.96
C LEU A 139 37.94 -19.79 -21.96
N ASN A 140 39.23 -20.09 -21.84
CA ASN A 140 40.30 -19.09 -21.92
C ASN A 140 40.48 -18.51 -23.33
N ALA A 141 40.04 -19.22 -24.37
CA ALA A 141 40.13 -18.77 -25.76
C ALA A 141 38.94 -17.88 -26.19
N LEU A 142 37.85 -17.87 -25.41
CA LEU A 142 36.67 -17.06 -25.69
C LEU A 142 36.78 -15.66 -25.06
N ASP A 143 36.27 -14.64 -25.75
CA ASP A 143 36.06 -13.32 -25.18
C ASP A 143 34.70 -13.25 -24.44
N VAL A 144 34.38 -12.10 -23.82
CA VAL A 144 33.11 -11.93 -23.09
C VAL A 144 31.90 -12.18 -23.98
N THR A 145 31.98 -11.85 -25.27
CA THR A 145 30.91 -12.08 -26.24
C THR A 145 30.72 -13.58 -26.50
N GLY A 146 31.82 -14.31 -26.72
CA GLY A 146 31.84 -15.75 -26.90
C GLY A 146 31.41 -16.53 -25.65
N LEU A 147 31.82 -16.09 -24.46
CA LEU A 147 31.39 -16.68 -23.19
C LEU A 147 29.89 -16.50 -22.96
N ASN A 148 29.33 -15.33 -23.28
CA ASN A 148 27.89 -15.10 -23.20
C ASN A 148 27.11 -15.94 -24.22
N ALA A 149 27.62 -16.07 -25.45
CA ALA A 149 27.02 -16.93 -26.47
C ALA A 149 26.99 -18.41 -26.04
N LEU A 150 28.12 -18.93 -25.53
CA LEU A 150 28.21 -20.28 -24.98
C LEU A 150 27.26 -20.48 -23.80
N ARG A 151 27.15 -19.49 -22.89
CA ARG A 151 26.21 -19.54 -21.75
C ARG A 151 24.76 -19.67 -22.22
N THR A 152 24.35 -18.87 -23.21
CA THR A 152 23.00 -18.94 -23.79
C THR A 152 22.75 -20.28 -24.48
N ASN A 153 23.74 -20.83 -25.20
CA ASN A 153 23.62 -22.15 -25.83
C ASN A 153 23.46 -23.25 -24.76
N LEU A 154 24.20 -23.18 -23.65
CA LEU A 154 24.07 -24.12 -22.53
C LEU A 154 22.71 -24.03 -21.83
N GLU A 155 22.14 -22.83 -21.67
CA GLU A 155 20.77 -22.66 -21.15
C GLU A 155 19.74 -23.33 -22.06
N GLN A 156 19.89 -23.19 -23.37
CA GLN A 156 19.04 -23.86 -24.35
C GLN A 156 19.19 -25.40 -24.28
N MET A 157 20.41 -25.93 -24.07
CA MET A 157 20.64 -27.37 -23.88
C MET A 157 19.97 -27.90 -22.61
N GLN A 158 20.06 -27.14 -21.50
CA GLN A 158 19.38 -27.49 -20.24
C GLN A 158 17.87 -27.53 -20.41
N GLN A 159 17.28 -26.53 -21.08
CA GLN A 159 15.85 -26.49 -21.37
C GLN A 159 15.43 -27.68 -22.23
N ASN A 160 16.22 -28.03 -23.26
CA ASN A 160 15.96 -29.21 -24.09
C ASN A 160 16.00 -30.51 -23.26
N CYS A 161 16.97 -30.66 -22.35
CA CYS A 161 17.02 -31.79 -21.42
C CYS A 161 15.79 -31.84 -20.50
N ALA A 162 15.38 -30.72 -19.93
CA ALA A 162 14.21 -30.65 -19.06
C ALA A 162 12.92 -31.04 -19.80
N VAL A 163 12.74 -30.57 -21.03
CA VAL A 163 11.63 -30.95 -21.90
C VAL A 163 11.67 -32.45 -22.23
N ASN A 164 12.84 -33.00 -22.55
CA ASN A 164 12.98 -34.43 -22.84
C ASN A 164 12.73 -35.31 -21.61
N ILE A 165 13.18 -34.91 -20.42
CA ILE A 165 12.87 -35.59 -19.15
C ILE A 165 11.35 -35.60 -18.91
N GLN A 166 10.69 -34.46 -19.11
CA GLN A 166 9.25 -34.37 -18.93
C GLN A 166 8.50 -35.23 -19.95
N ASN A 167 8.89 -35.17 -21.23
CA ASN A 167 8.30 -36.00 -22.28
C ASN A 167 8.50 -37.50 -21.99
N HIS A 168 9.65 -37.90 -21.45
CA HIS A 168 9.93 -39.29 -21.07
C HIS A 168 9.07 -39.76 -19.89
N ARG A 169 8.81 -38.89 -18.91
CA ARG A 169 7.87 -39.13 -17.79
C ARG A 169 6.42 -39.19 -18.25
N ASP A 170 6.01 -38.28 -19.13
CA ASP A 170 4.67 -38.26 -19.71
C ASP A 170 4.40 -39.50 -20.57
N ASN A 171 5.43 -40.03 -21.24
CA ASN A 171 5.32 -41.26 -22.01
C ASN A 171 5.08 -42.49 -21.12
N GLU A 172 5.73 -42.58 -19.96
CA GLU A 172 5.44 -43.62 -18.97
C GLU A 172 4.00 -43.55 -18.46
N ALA A 173 3.52 -42.34 -18.16
CA ALA A 173 2.14 -42.10 -17.74
C ALA A 173 1.12 -42.51 -18.82
N ARG A 174 1.46 -42.35 -20.11
CA ARG A 174 0.63 -42.83 -21.24
C ARG A 174 0.65 -44.35 -21.38
N ILE A 175 1.78 -45.01 -21.11
CA ILE A 175 1.88 -46.48 -21.08
C ILE A 175 1.03 -47.03 -19.94
N ALA A 176 1.12 -46.42 -18.74
CA ALA A 176 0.25 -46.73 -17.60
C ALA A 176 -1.24 -46.42 -17.87
N GLY A 177 -1.52 -45.54 -18.84
CA GLY A 177 -2.86 -45.14 -19.29
C GLY A 177 -3.34 -45.80 -20.59
N GLY A 178 -2.77 -46.95 -21.00
CA GLY A 178 -3.06 -47.65 -22.26
C GLY A 178 -4.54 -47.97 -22.54
N ARG A 179 -4.87 -48.40 -23.76
CA ARG A 179 -6.27 -48.46 -24.25
C ARG A 179 -7.17 -49.51 -23.58
N PHE A 180 -6.59 -50.54 -22.94
CA PHE A 180 -7.30 -51.62 -22.27
C PHE A 180 -6.95 -51.66 -20.78
N ILE A 181 -7.97 -51.85 -19.92
CA ILE A 181 -7.84 -51.81 -18.45
C ILE A 181 -6.91 -52.94 -17.95
N GLU A 182 -6.86 -54.08 -18.64
CA GLU A 182 -6.04 -55.22 -18.28
C GLU A 182 -4.54 -54.93 -18.39
N ASP A 183 -4.13 -54.12 -19.38
CA ASP A 183 -2.73 -53.71 -19.59
C ASP A 183 -2.31 -52.69 -18.53
N GLN A 184 -3.19 -51.72 -18.22
CA GLN A 184 -2.99 -50.73 -17.15
C GLN A 184 -2.88 -51.42 -15.77
N MET A 185 -3.76 -52.39 -15.48
CA MET A 185 -3.71 -53.16 -14.24
C MET A 185 -2.45 -54.03 -14.18
N SER A 186 -2.01 -54.63 -15.29
CA SER A 186 -0.80 -55.46 -15.32
C SER A 186 0.46 -54.65 -15.09
N TYR A 187 0.58 -53.48 -15.71
CA TYR A 187 1.70 -52.55 -15.50
C TYR A 187 1.71 -51.97 -14.07
N ASN A 188 0.56 -51.49 -13.58
CA ASN A 188 0.45 -50.94 -12.22
C ASN A 188 0.65 -52.02 -11.13
N MET A 189 0.18 -53.26 -11.35
CA MET A 189 0.43 -54.37 -10.43
C MET A 189 1.89 -54.83 -10.45
N ALA A 190 2.58 -54.76 -11.59
CA ALA A 190 4.01 -55.02 -11.67
C ALA A 190 4.82 -53.99 -10.88
N VAL A 191 4.52 -52.69 -11.05
CA VAL A 191 5.15 -51.59 -10.30
C VAL A 191 4.85 -51.68 -8.80
N LEU A 192 3.60 -52.00 -8.39
CA LEU A 192 3.22 -52.18 -6.99
C LEU A 192 3.90 -53.39 -6.31
N ARG A 193 4.18 -54.45 -7.08
CA ARG A 193 4.74 -55.71 -6.55
C ARG A 193 6.27 -55.70 -6.44
N THR A 194 6.96 -54.95 -7.30
CA THR A 194 8.43 -54.83 -7.30
C THR A 194 8.92 -53.51 -6.73
N GLY A 195 8.06 -52.47 -6.68
CA GLY A 195 8.44 -51.11 -6.33
C GLY A 195 9.35 -50.44 -7.35
N GLN A 196 9.54 -51.04 -8.53
CA GLN A 196 10.53 -50.60 -9.52
C GLN A 196 9.88 -50.41 -10.88
N HIS A 197 10.12 -49.23 -11.46
CA HIS A 197 9.82 -48.87 -12.83
C HIS A 197 10.55 -49.78 -13.84
N ASP A 198 10.15 -49.74 -15.11
CA ASP A 198 10.83 -50.49 -16.17
C ASP A 198 12.35 -50.16 -16.18
N PRO A 199 13.25 -51.17 -16.11
CA PRO A 199 14.69 -50.94 -16.04
C PRO A 199 15.28 -50.14 -17.21
N ASP A 200 14.73 -50.30 -18.42
CA ASP A 200 15.15 -49.56 -19.61
C ASP A 200 14.63 -48.13 -19.59
N TRP A 201 13.41 -47.92 -19.08
CA TRP A 201 12.87 -46.57 -18.85
C TRP A 201 13.70 -45.80 -17.80
N VAL A 202 14.05 -46.45 -16.68
CA VAL A 202 14.88 -45.86 -15.61
C VAL A 202 16.28 -45.55 -16.12
N ARG A 203 16.86 -46.42 -16.94
CA ARG A 203 18.17 -46.21 -17.55
C ARG A 203 18.17 -44.96 -18.44
N GLN A 204 17.18 -44.83 -19.33
CA GLN A 204 17.04 -43.67 -20.20
C GLN A 204 16.76 -42.39 -19.42
N LEU A 205 15.95 -42.45 -18.35
CA LEU A 205 15.74 -41.30 -17.47
C LEU A 205 17.05 -40.86 -16.80
N ARG A 206 17.84 -41.81 -16.28
CA ARG A 206 19.14 -41.53 -15.66
C ARG A 206 20.12 -40.91 -16.66
N GLU A 207 20.15 -41.40 -17.89
CA GLU A 207 20.98 -40.82 -18.96
C GLU A 207 20.58 -39.37 -19.25
N LEU A 208 19.27 -39.07 -19.38
CA LEU A 208 18.79 -37.70 -19.59
C LEU A 208 19.07 -36.77 -18.42
N GLU A 209 18.89 -37.24 -17.18
CA GLU A 209 19.20 -36.50 -15.95
C GLU A 209 20.71 -36.26 -15.80
N GLU A 210 21.54 -37.20 -16.26
CA GLU A 210 22.99 -37.05 -16.28
C GLU A 210 23.44 -35.98 -17.28
N TRP A 211 22.85 -35.94 -18.49
CA TRP A 211 23.08 -34.85 -19.43
C TRP A 211 22.65 -33.48 -18.89
N GLY A 212 21.50 -33.40 -18.21
CA GLY A 212 21.04 -32.18 -17.55
C GLY A 212 22.06 -31.63 -16.53
N ARG A 213 22.55 -32.49 -15.62
CA ARG A 213 23.57 -32.12 -14.62
C ARG A 213 24.90 -31.70 -15.25
N ARG A 214 25.27 -32.32 -16.37
CA ARG A 214 26.49 -31.99 -17.12
C ARG A 214 26.40 -30.57 -17.71
N PHE A 215 25.28 -30.19 -18.33
CA PHE A 215 25.10 -28.83 -18.84
C PHE A 215 24.98 -27.78 -17.72
N GLU A 216 24.37 -28.12 -16.59
CA GLU A 216 24.32 -27.26 -15.40
C GLU A 216 25.72 -26.97 -14.84
N THR A 217 26.54 -28.00 -14.67
CA THR A 217 27.91 -27.86 -14.17
C THR A 217 28.75 -26.95 -15.07
N LEU A 218 28.66 -27.17 -16.39
CA LEU A 218 29.42 -26.38 -17.36
C LEU A 218 28.93 -24.91 -17.42
N HIS A 219 27.61 -24.67 -17.30
CA HIS A 219 27.05 -23.32 -17.24
C HIS A 219 27.56 -22.55 -16.02
N GLY A 220 27.64 -23.20 -14.85
CA GLY A 220 28.27 -22.63 -13.66
C GLY A 220 29.74 -22.27 -13.85
N ILE A 221 30.52 -23.13 -14.52
CA ILE A 221 31.94 -22.86 -14.84
C ILE A 221 32.08 -21.66 -15.80
N VAL A 222 31.21 -21.53 -16.80
CA VAL A 222 31.16 -20.36 -17.70
C VAL A 222 30.83 -19.08 -16.92
N GLY A 223 29.92 -19.16 -15.93
CA GLY A 223 29.63 -18.06 -15.00
C GLY A 223 30.86 -17.57 -14.24
N LEU A 224 31.63 -18.50 -13.67
CA LEU A 224 32.90 -18.18 -12.98
C LEU A 224 33.96 -17.60 -13.93
N ALA A 225 34.00 -18.03 -15.19
CA ALA A 225 34.91 -17.46 -16.19
C ALA A 225 34.53 -16.00 -16.53
N LEU A 226 33.23 -15.70 -16.64
CA LEU A 226 32.73 -14.33 -16.84
C LEU A 226 33.06 -13.42 -15.64
N GLU A 227 32.90 -13.91 -14.41
CA GLU A 227 33.29 -13.18 -13.19
C GLU A 227 34.80 -12.89 -13.17
N ARG A 228 35.63 -13.88 -13.52
CA ARG A 228 37.10 -13.70 -13.58
C ARG A 228 37.54 -12.71 -14.67
N HIS A 229 36.80 -12.61 -15.77
CA HIS A 229 37.00 -11.58 -16.79
C HIS A 229 36.60 -10.18 -16.27
N ALA A 230 35.51 -10.08 -15.51
CA ALA A 230 35.08 -8.84 -14.87
C ALA A 230 36.09 -8.37 -13.80
N ASP A 231 36.62 -9.28 -12.99
CA ASP A 231 37.63 -8.98 -11.96
C ASP A 231 38.97 -8.52 -12.56
N ARG A 232 39.39 -9.11 -13.69
CA ARG A 232 40.59 -8.68 -14.43
C ARG A 232 40.42 -7.29 -15.06
N ALA A 233 39.21 -6.97 -15.55
CA ALA A 233 38.87 -5.63 -16.03
C ALA A 233 38.83 -4.61 -14.88
N ALA A 234 38.29 -4.99 -13.72
CA ALA A 234 38.24 -4.17 -12.51
C ALA A 234 39.62 -3.89 -11.90
N SER A 235 40.58 -4.82 -12.02
CA SER A 235 41.94 -4.65 -11.49
C SER A 235 42.86 -3.76 -12.35
N GLN A 236 42.43 -3.34 -13.55
CA GLN A 236 43.22 -2.49 -14.47
C GLN A 236 42.62 -1.11 -14.74
N ALA A 237 41.48 -0.76 -14.12
CA ALA A 237 40.87 0.57 -14.28
C ALA A 237 41.28 1.51 -13.13
N ALA A 238 41.72 2.72 -13.48
CA ALA A 238 41.83 3.87 -12.58
C ALA A 238 40.45 4.19 -11.95
N PRO A 239 40.36 4.88 -10.79
CA PRO A 239 39.15 4.87 -9.97
C PRO A 239 37.98 5.51 -10.73
N GLU A 240 36.98 4.71 -11.08
CA GLU A 240 35.68 5.20 -11.51
C GLU A 240 34.96 5.84 -10.31
N GLU A 241 34.43 7.04 -10.51
CA GLU A 241 33.58 7.80 -9.56
C GLU A 241 32.48 6.87 -8.99
N SER A 242 32.24 6.88 -7.68
CA SER A 242 31.19 6.01 -7.11
C SER A 242 29.79 6.38 -7.63
N ASP A 243 28.91 5.38 -7.69
CA ASP A 243 27.48 5.51 -8.06
C ASP A 243 26.74 6.64 -7.29
N ALA A 244 27.17 6.94 -6.06
CA ALA A 244 26.62 8.03 -5.27
C ALA A 244 27.09 9.41 -5.78
N LEU A 245 28.36 9.53 -6.16
CA LEU A 245 28.91 10.77 -6.72
C LEU A 245 28.34 11.05 -8.12
N SER A 246 28.13 10.01 -8.92
CA SER A 246 27.47 10.11 -10.22
C SER A 246 26.00 10.55 -10.09
N SER A 247 25.28 10.05 -9.08
CA SER A 247 23.91 10.48 -8.74
C SER A 247 23.87 11.96 -8.33
N VAL A 248 24.80 12.42 -7.50
CA VAL A 248 24.92 13.84 -7.11
C VAL A 248 25.19 14.73 -8.32
N LYS A 249 26.04 14.27 -9.25
CA LYS A 249 26.37 14.96 -10.49
C LYS A 249 25.18 15.01 -11.46
N ALA A 250 24.40 13.94 -11.57
CA ALA A 250 23.17 13.91 -12.36
C ALA A 250 22.11 14.87 -11.81
N MET A 251 21.90 14.90 -10.49
CA MET A 251 21.01 15.87 -9.84
C MET A 251 21.47 17.33 -10.05
N ARG A 252 22.80 17.56 -10.06
CA ARG A 252 23.39 18.86 -10.35
C ARG A 252 23.13 19.30 -11.78
N GLN A 253 23.28 18.39 -12.74
CA GLN A 253 23.01 18.64 -14.15
C GLN A 253 21.51 18.91 -14.40
N LEU A 254 20.61 18.17 -13.73
CA LEU A 254 19.17 18.43 -13.76
C LEU A 254 18.83 19.82 -13.18
N LEU A 255 19.42 20.18 -12.04
CA LEU A 255 19.24 21.50 -11.45
C LEU A 255 19.72 22.61 -12.41
N GLU A 256 20.86 22.40 -13.08
CA GLU A 256 21.40 23.34 -14.07
C GLU A 256 20.49 23.47 -15.30
N GLN A 257 19.86 22.38 -15.76
CA GLN A 257 18.81 22.43 -16.79
C GLN A 257 17.57 23.20 -16.33
N GLN A 258 17.10 22.99 -15.10
CA GLN A 258 15.95 23.73 -14.55
C GLN A 258 16.25 25.21 -14.27
N LEU A 259 17.51 25.55 -14.04
CA LEU A 259 17.97 26.94 -13.96
C LEU A 259 17.95 27.62 -15.34
N GLN A 260 18.27 26.87 -16.40
CA GLN A 260 18.22 27.35 -17.79
C GLN A 260 16.79 27.47 -18.32
N SER A 261 15.89 26.55 -17.95
CA SER A 261 14.45 26.64 -18.25
C SER A 261 13.77 27.79 -17.50
N GLY A 262 14.38 28.23 -16.38
CA GLY A 262 13.88 29.30 -15.54
C GLY A 262 12.87 28.84 -14.47
N GLU A 263 12.70 27.54 -14.27
CA GLU A 263 11.86 26.93 -13.23
C GLU A 263 12.45 27.10 -11.81
N VAL A 264 13.78 27.24 -11.70
CA VAL A 264 14.48 27.56 -10.46
C VAL A 264 15.21 28.89 -10.63
N ARG A 265 15.05 29.86 -9.72
CA ARG A 265 15.69 31.20 -9.80
C ARG A 265 16.09 31.73 -8.42
N GLY A 266 16.95 32.75 -8.41
CA GLY A 266 17.27 33.55 -7.21
C GLY A 266 17.99 32.77 -6.11
N GLU A 267 17.66 33.07 -4.85
CA GLU A 267 18.28 32.46 -3.66
C GLU A 267 18.14 30.92 -3.59
N ARG A 268 17.09 30.34 -4.22
CA ARG A 268 16.90 28.88 -4.34
C ARG A 268 17.96 28.20 -5.20
N ALA A 269 18.36 28.85 -6.29
CA ALA A 269 19.43 28.35 -7.16
C ALA A 269 20.75 28.20 -6.41
N VAL A 270 21.04 29.18 -5.55
CA VAL A 270 22.23 29.24 -4.71
C VAL A 270 22.13 28.19 -3.60
N ALA A 271 20.96 28.06 -2.99
CA ALA A 271 20.75 27.11 -1.91
C ALA A 271 20.77 25.64 -2.35
N PHE A 272 20.16 25.29 -3.49
CA PHE A 272 20.22 23.92 -4.00
C PHE A 272 21.62 23.55 -4.49
N ARG A 273 22.35 24.47 -5.12
CA ARG A 273 23.77 24.26 -5.41
C ARG A 273 24.56 24.00 -4.13
N ARG A 274 24.36 24.84 -3.10
CA ARG A 274 25.00 24.67 -1.80
C ARG A 274 24.62 23.36 -1.11
N LEU A 275 23.38 22.91 -1.25
CA LEU A 275 22.92 21.63 -0.71
C LEU A 275 23.61 20.47 -1.40
N LEU A 276 23.61 20.44 -2.75
CA LEU A 276 24.29 19.41 -3.53
C LEU A 276 25.80 19.40 -3.29
N ASP A 277 26.41 20.57 -3.10
CA ASP A 277 27.84 20.68 -2.74
C ASP A 277 28.13 20.08 -1.36
N LYS A 278 27.29 20.38 -0.36
CA LYS A 278 27.43 19.81 0.98
C LYS A 278 27.17 18.30 0.97
N ILE A 279 26.19 17.82 0.20
CA ILE A 279 25.91 16.40 0.02
C ILE A 279 27.10 15.70 -0.65
N GLY A 280 27.61 16.25 -1.77
CA GLY A 280 28.78 15.72 -2.46
C GLY A 280 30.01 15.67 -1.55
N ALA A 281 30.21 16.68 -0.69
CA ALA A 281 31.27 16.68 0.30
C ALA A 281 31.13 15.56 1.35
N VAL A 282 29.90 15.26 1.79
CA VAL A 282 29.63 14.14 2.71
C VAL A 282 29.89 12.80 2.02
N VAL A 283 29.47 12.62 0.76
CA VAL A 283 29.74 11.41 -0.03
C VAL A 283 31.24 11.20 -0.22
N LEU A 284 31.99 12.26 -0.58
CA LEU A 284 33.44 12.21 -0.70
C LEU A 284 34.15 11.87 0.62
N ALA A 285 33.69 12.45 1.74
CA ALA A 285 34.24 12.12 3.06
C ALA A 285 33.98 10.65 3.43
N ALA A 286 32.82 10.10 3.06
CA ALA A 286 32.50 8.68 3.24
C ALA A 286 33.40 7.76 2.40
N GLU A 287 33.61 8.09 1.12
CA GLU A 287 34.50 7.34 0.22
C GLU A 287 35.96 7.35 0.72
N ARG A 288 36.38 8.47 1.31
CA ARG A 288 37.70 8.61 1.95
C ARG A 288 37.80 7.94 3.32
N LYS A 289 36.71 7.33 3.81
CA LYS A 289 36.60 6.72 5.14
C LYS A 289 36.90 7.71 6.28
N GLU A 290 36.63 9.00 6.07
CA GLU A 290 36.80 10.05 7.07
C GLU A 290 35.62 10.09 8.06
N ILE A 291 34.47 9.53 7.67
CA ILE A 291 33.25 9.44 8.47
C ILE A 291 32.64 8.05 8.36
N GLU A 292 32.04 7.59 9.46
CA GLU A 292 31.39 6.28 9.50
C GLU A 292 30.06 6.28 8.73
N PRO A 293 29.61 5.14 8.18
CA PRO A 293 28.36 5.05 7.41
C PRO A 293 27.12 5.59 8.13
N GLU A 294 27.05 5.43 9.46
CA GLU A 294 25.96 5.95 10.28
C GLU A 294 25.98 7.49 10.35
N GLN A 295 27.18 8.08 10.38
CA GLN A 295 27.37 9.53 10.39
C GLN A 295 27.03 10.15 9.03
N VAL A 296 27.23 9.43 7.93
CA VAL A 296 26.80 9.84 6.58
C VAL A 296 25.29 10.08 6.57
N VAL A 297 24.51 9.10 7.06
CA VAL A 297 23.03 9.18 7.09
C VAL A 297 22.58 10.35 7.96
N ILE A 298 23.14 10.50 9.17
CA ILE A 298 22.80 11.61 10.08
C ILE A 298 23.09 12.97 9.42
N ARG A 299 24.25 13.11 8.78
CA ARG A 299 24.69 14.37 8.19
C ARG A 299 23.88 14.73 6.95
N VAL A 300 23.53 13.76 6.11
CA VAL A 300 22.61 13.97 4.98
C VAL A 300 21.21 14.35 5.47
N LYS A 301 20.68 13.71 6.53
CA LYS A 301 19.40 14.09 7.14
C LYS A 301 19.41 15.53 7.67
N GLN A 302 20.50 15.97 8.30
CA GLN A 302 20.67 17.35 8.74
C GLN A 302 20.68 18.34 7.56
N LEU A 303 21.42 18.02 6.50
CA LEU A 303 21.48 18.85 5.29
C LEU A 303 20.11 18.96 4.61
N TYR A 304 19.34 17.87 4.58
CA TYR A 304 17.98 17.88 4.08
C TYR A 304 17.07 18.74 4.96
N ALA A 305 17.14 18.60 6.29
CA ALA A 305 16.34 19.41 7.22
C ALA A 305 16.61 20.92 7.05
N ASP A 306 17.86 21.31 6.84
CA ASP A 306 18.26 22.70 6.54
C ASP A 306 17.65 23.21 5.22
N ALA A 307 17.45 22.33 4.24
CA ALA A 307 16.95 22.67 2.91
C ALA A 307 15.44 22.40 2.71
N ALA A 308 14.80 21.70 3.63
CA ALA A 308 13.39 21.33 3.57
C ALA A 308 12.45 22.54 3.35
N PRO A 309 12.64 23.71 3.99
CA PRO A 309 11.83 24.90 3.71
C PRO A 309 11.89 25.38 2.25
N MET A 310 13.00 25.09 1.56
CA MET A 310 13.24 25.49 0.16
C MET A 310 12.73 24.46 -0.86
N LEU A 311 12.58 23.20 -0.43
CA LEU A 311 11.94 22.12 -1.17
C LEU A 311 10.41 22.19 -1.09
N ALA A 312 9.89 22.57 0.08
CA ALA A 312 8.46 22.77 0.35
C ALA A 312 7.81 23.79 -0.59
N ASN A 313 8.52 24.88 -0.87
CA ASN A 313 7.99 26.06 -1.56
C ASN A 313 8.83 26.40 -2.79
N PRO A 314 8.62 25.73 -3.93
CA PRO A 314 9.43 25.93 -5.11
C PRO A 314 9.09 27.24 -5.84
N GLY A 315 9.24 28.43 -5.23
CA GLY A 315 8.99 29.73 -5.88
C GLY A 315 7.96 30.64 -5.20
N ALA A 316 7.78 30.53 -3.88
CA ALA A 316 6.74 31.26 -3.13
C ALA A 316 6.77 32.79 -3.35
N ALA A 317 7.94 33.43 -3.37
CA ALA A 317 8.04 34.89 -3.36
C ALA A 317 7.53 35.61 -4.62
N THR A 318 7.30 34.90 -5.74
CA THR A 318 6.72 35.50 -6.97
C THR A 318 5.37 34.93 -7.35
N ARG A 319 5.02 33.69 -6.94
CA ARG A 319 3.70 33.08 -7.23
C ARG A 319 2.62 33.48 -6.22
N THR A 320 2.98 33.66 -4.95
CA THR A 320 2.02 33.96 -3.86
C THR A 320 1.89 35.45 -3.55
N THR A 321 2.85 36.27 -3.99
CA THR A 321 2.90 37.71 -3.69
C THR A 321 1.88 38.53 -4.47
N ALA A 322 1.37 38.01 -5.59
CA ALA A 322 0.27 38.60 -6.36
C ALA A 322 -1.04 37.76 -6.31
N GLY A 323 -1.10 36.72 -5.47
CA GLY A 323 -2.20 35.77 -5.38
C GLY A 323 -3.27 36.11 -4.33
N SER A 324 -4.45 35.48 -4.42
CA SER A 324 -5.51 35.60 -3.41
C SER A 324 -5.08 35.01 -2.05
N PRO A 325 -5.67 35.42 -0.92
CA PRO A 325 -5.37 34.84 0.39
C PRO A 325 -5.51 33.31 0.41
N ARG A 326 -6.57 32.79 -0.22
CA ARG A 326 -6.84 31.35 -0.36
C ARG A 326 -5.71 30.61 -1.07
N LEU A 327 -5.16 31.18 -2.14
CA LEU A 327 -4.02 30.59 -2.83
C LEU A 327 -2.82 30.39 -1.88
N ARG A 328 -2.54 31.39 -1.03
CA ARG A 328 -1.42 31.31 -0.09
C ARG A 328 -1.59 30.21 0.94
N GLU A 329 -2.81 30.02 1.42
CA GLU A 329 -3.15 28.92 2.34
C GLU A 329 -2.94 27.55 1.68
N LEU A 330 -3.52 27.34 0.49
CA LEU A 330 -3.43 26.07 -0.23
C LEU A 330 -2.00 25.72 -0.66
N ASP A 331 -1.23 26.71 -1.12
CA ASP A 331 0.19 26.53 -1.43
C ASP A 331 0.99 26.16 -0.17
N GLY A 332 0.67 26.78 0.97
CA GLY A 332 1.24 26.45 2.29
C GLY A 332 0.95 25.01 2.70
N TYR A 333 -0.29 24.54 2.56
CA TYR A 333 -0.67 23.15 2.81
C TYR A 333 0.06 22.18 1.89
N ALA A 334 0.09 22.46 0.58
CA ALA A 334 0.82 21.63 -0.39
C ALA A 334 2.31 21.50 -0.04
N GLY A 335 2.95 22.62 0.33
CA GLY A 335 4.35 22.63 0.77
C GLY A 335 4.59 21.87 2.08
N ALA A 336 3.66 21.94 3.03
CA ALA A 336 3.72 21.19 4.27
C ALA A 336 3.66 19.67 4.02
N ILE A 337 2.74 19.22 3.15
CA ILE A 337 2.63 17.80 2.78
C ILE A 337 3.90 17.32 2.05
N LYS A 338 4.43 18.11 1.10
CA LYS A 338 5.71 17.77 0.43
C LYS A 338 6.86 17.58 1.41
N THR A 339 6.94 18.45 2.41
CA THR A 339 7.97 18.37 3.45
C THR A 339 7.84 17.11 4.29
N ALA A 340 6.59 16.73 4.63
CA ALA A 340 6.32 15.52 5.39
C ALA A 340 6.73 14.27 4.60
N ILE A 341 6.30 14.15 3.35
CA ILE A 341 6.65 13.02 2.47
C ILE A 341 8.15 12.97 2.22
N GLY A 342 8.77 14.13 1.95
CA GLY A 342 10.20 14.23 1.75
C GLY A 342 11.00 13.72 2.95
N ARG A 343 10.56 14.01 4.18
CA ARG A 343 11.16 13.45 5.40
C ARG A 343 10.98 11.94 5.48
N GLU A 344 9.81 11.43 5.10
CA GLU A 344 9.52 9.99 5.17
C GLU A 344 10.34 9.18 4.15
N LEU A 345 10.54 9.70 2.94
CA LEU A 345 11.44 9.13 1.93
C LEU A 345 12.88 9.01 2.45
N MET A 346 13.32 9.92 3.33
CA MET A 346 14.66 9.84 3.96
C MET A 346 14.83 8.64 4.88
N GLU A 347 13.74 8.05 5.36
CA GLU A 347 13.78 6.79 6.13
C GLU A 347 13.95 5.56 5.22
N SER A 348 14.04 5.75 3.89
CA SER A 348 14.18 4.69 2.89
C SER A 348 13.11 3.60 3.05
N PRO A 349 11.82 3.97 2.93
CA PRO A 349 10.74 3.01 3.04
C PRO A 349 10.81 1.98 1.90
N GLY A 350 10.02 0.91 2.00
CA GLY A 350 9.96 -0.11 0.97
C GLY A 350 9.50 0.39 -0.40
N PRO A 351 9.68 -0.40 -1.46
CA PRO A 351 9.45 0.03 -2.84
C PRO A 351 8.03 0.53 -3.11
N ALA A 352 6.99 -0.16 -2.63
CA ALA A 352 5.61 0.23 -2.90
C ALA A 352 5.23 1.52 -2.17
N THR A 353 5.72 1.68 -0.94
CA THR A 353 5.57 2.92 -0.17
C THR A 353 6.29 4.09 -0.83
N THR A 354 7.50 3.86 -1.35
CA THR A 354 8.28 4.86 -2.10
C THR A 354 7.54 5.32 -3.37
N GLU A 355 6.98 4.38 -4.14
CA GLU A 355 6.20 4.67 -5.34
C GLU A 355 4.96 5.53 -5.02
N ALA A 356 4.21 5.15 -3.98
CA ALA A 356 3.03 5.91 -3.52
C ALA A 356 3.40 7.35 -3.11
N MET A 357 4.50 7.53 -2.39
CA MET A 357 5.03 8.85 -2.04
C MET A 357 5.41 9.68 -3.26
N GLY A 358 6.07 9.06 -4.25
CA GLY A 358 6.44 9.71 -5.51
C GLY A 358 5.22 10.22 -6.28
N ALA A 359 4.14 9.44 -6.33
CA ALA A 359 2.88 9.86 -6.95
C ALA A 359 2.30 11.11 -6.27
N ILE A 360 2.24 11.12 -4.94
CA ILE A 360 1.72 12.28 -4.19
C ILE A 360 2.61 13.52 -4.40
N LEU A 361 3.94 13.37 -4.40
CA LEU A 361 4.86 14.47 -4.70
C LEU A 361 4.66 15.02 -6.11
N GLY A 362 4.36 14.16 -7.08
CA GLY A 362 3.96 14.53 -8.43
C GLY A 362 2.72 15.42 -8.44
N ASP A 363 1.63 14.96 -7.84
CA ASP A 363 0.36 15.72 -7.77
C ASP A 363 0.54 17.08 -7.09
N LEU A 364 1.26 17.13 -5.97
CA LEU A 364 1.55 18.38 -5.27
C LEU A 364 2.46 19.32 -6.09
N SER A 365 3.30 18.79 -6.97
CA SER A 365 4.14 19.58 -7.88
C SER A 365 3.33 20.13 -9.04
N THR A 366 2.44 19.33 -9.62
CA THR A 366 1.45 19.79 -10.60
C THR A 366 0.60 20.92 -10.02
N PHE A 367 0.03 20.73 -8.83
CA PHE A 367 -0.75 21.77 -8.14
C PHE A 367 0.03 23.09 -8.04
N GLN A 368 1.25 23.07 -7.48
CA GLN A 368 2.04 24.29 -7.27
C GLN A 368 2.57 24.94 -8.57
N GLN A 369 2.65 24.20 -9.68
CA GLN A 369 3.04 24.72 -10.99
C GLN A 369 1.86 25.40 -11.69
N GLU A 370 0.69 24.77 -11.67
CA GLU A 370 -0.49 25.24 -12.40
C GLU A 370 -1.21 26.40 -11.73
N VAL A 371 -0.99 26.60 -10.42
CA VAL A 371 -1.76 27.56 -9.65
C VAL A 371 -1.42 29.05 -9.90
N ALA A 372 -0.32 29.32 -10.61
CA ALA A 372 0.14 30.69 -10.86
C ALA A 372 -0.79 31.46 -11.82
N GLY A 373 -1.42 32.53 -11.32
CA GLY A 373 -2.25 33.42 -12.14
C GLY A 373 -3.64 32.89 -12.46
N LEU A 374 -4.11 31.86 -11.76
CA LEU A 374 -5.48 31.34 -11.87
C LEU A 374 -6.51 32.32 -11.30
N THR A 375 -7.73 32.25 -11.83
CA THR A 375 -8.93 32.84 -11.19
C THR A 375 -9.35 32.00 -9.98
N ASP A 376 -10.17 32.56 -9.08
CA ASP A 376 -10.63 31.84 -7.88
C ASP A 376 -11.46 30.58 -8.23
N ASP A 377 -12.24 30.61 -9.32
CA ASP A 377 -12.98 29.43 -9.80
C ASP A 377 -12.04 28.31 -10.28
N ALA A 378 -11.00 28.67 -11.04
CA ALA A 378 -10.00 27.71 -11.53
C ALA A 378 -9.14 27.17 -10.37
N LEU A 379 -8.84 28.00 -9.37
CA LEU A 379 -8.18 27.59 -8.14
C LEU A 379 -9.02 26.56 -7.39
N THR A 380 -10.33 26.78 -7.27
CA THR A 380 -11.25 25.86 -6.58
C THR A 380 -11.36 24.52 -7.30
N GLN A 381 -11.36 24.50 -8.64
CA GLN A 381 -11.32 23.27 -9.43
C GLN A 381 -10.00 22.50 -9.26
N LEU A 382 -8.88 23.21 -9.22
CA LEU A 382 -7.57 22.60 -9.02
C LEU A 382 -7.42 22.04 -7.59
N GLU A 383 -7.92 22.77 -6.59
CA GLU A 383 -8.02 22.29 -5.21
C GLU A 383 -8.84 20.98 -5.14
N SER A 384 -10.03 20.97 -5.76
CA SER A 384 -10.99 19.87 -5.65
C SER A 384 -10.58 18.60 -6.39
N SER A 385 -9.76 18.71 -7.43
CA SER A 385 -9.33 17.58 -8.27
C SER A 385 -7.93 17.08 -7.96
N VAL A 386 -6.99 17.96 -7.62
CA VAL A 386 -5.58 17.62 -7.42
C VAL A 386 -5.21 17.65 -5.94
N LEU A 387 -5.34 18.81 -5.28
CA LEU A 387 -4.81 18.97 -3.92
C LEU A 387 -5.54 18.09 -2.90
N ARG A 388 -6.88 18.01 -2.93
CA ARG A 388 -7.66 17.13 -2.04
C ARG A 388 -7.37 15.65 -2.29
N THR A 389 -7.13 15.26 -3.53
CA THR A 389 -6.74 13.89 -3.89
C THR A 389 -5.38 13.54 -3.30
N ALA A 390 -4.39 14.42 -3.47
CA ALA A 390 -3.05 14.27 -2.89
C ALA A 390 -3.09 14.25 -1.36
N ALA A 391 -3.87 15.13 -0.74
CA ALA A 391 -4.04 15.19 0.71
C ALA A 391 -4.65 13.90 1.28
N ARG A 392 -5.68 13.37 0.62
CA ARG A 392 -6.25 12.07 0.96
C ARG A 392 -5.24 10.94 0.84
N ALA A 393 -4.50 10.88 -0.27
CA ALA A 393 -3.51 9.84 -0.48
C ALA A 393 -2.41 9.90 0.60
N HIS A 394 -1.95 11.08 0.97
CA HIS A 394 -1.01 11.29 2.07
C HIS A 394 -1.56 10.83 3.43
N HIS A 395 -2.83 11.11 3.72
CA HIS A 395 -3.48 10.64 4.93
C HIS A 395 -3.65 9.11 4.97
N GLU A 396 -4.05 8.51 3.86
CA GLU A 396 -4.17 7.04 3.74
C GLU A 396 -2.81 6.36 3.90
N LEU A 397 -1.74 6.95 3.35
CA LEU A 397 -0.37 6.48 3.53
C LEU A 397 0.03 6.50 5.01
N THR A 398 -0.25 7.61 5.70
CA THR A 398 0.06 7.77 7.12
C THR A 398 -0.67 6.72 7.98
N THR A 399 -1.98 6.56 7.76
CA THR A 399 -2.81 5.61 8.54
C THR A 399 -2.59 4.15 8.14
N THR A 400 -2.00 3.87 6.99
CA THR A 400 -1.60 2.50 6.60
C THR A 400 -0.60 1.91 7.59
N ARG A 401 0.24 2.73 8.24
CA ARG A 401 1.16 2.28 9.31
C ARG A 401 0.45 1.70 10.54
N HIS A 402 -0.84 1.99 10.70
CA HIS A 402 -1.69 1.51 11.79
C HIS A 402 -2.57 0.32 11.39
N ALA A 403 -2.25 -0.35 10.28
CA ALA A 403 -3.06 -1.41 9.71
C ALA A 403 -3.59 -2.38 10.79
N LEU A 404 -4.89 -2.65 10.75
CA LEU A 404 -5.61 -3.55 11.65
C LEU A 404 -6.39 -4.58 10.83
N ILE A 405 -6.22 -5.87 11.13
CA ILE A 405 -7.02 -6.93 10.54
C ILE A 405 -8.20 -7.22 11.48
N ALA A 406 -9.42 -6.98 10.99
CA ALA A 406 -10.64 -7.03 11.78
C ALA A 406 -11.83 -7.61 11.00
N ARG A 407 -12.96 -7.79 11.69
CA ARG A 407 -14.22 -8.28 11.10
C ARG A 407 -15.36 -7.32 11.45
N PRO A 408 -15.49 -6.18 10.76
CA PRO A 408 -16.54 -5.20 11.05
C PRO A 408 -17.92 -5.85 11.11
N VAL A 409 -18.81 -5.32 11.96
CA VAL A 409 -20.21 -5.83 12.04
C VAL A 409 -21.04 -5.47 10.80
N TRP A 410 -20.53 -4.57 9.95
CA TRP A 410 -21.13 -4.18 8.67
C TRP A 410 -20.43 -4.85 7.51
N GLU A 411 -21.19 -5.05 6.44
CA GLU A 411 -20.61 -5.46 5.17
C GLU A 411 -19.63 -4.38 4.69
N SER A 412 -18.50 -4.80 4.16
CA SER A 412 -17.44 -3.89 3.73
C SER A 412 -17.03 -4.25 2.32
N PHE A 413 -16.96 -3.24 1.47
CA PHE A 413 -16.68 -3.36 0.03
C PHE A 413 -15.45 -2.52 -0.36
N ASP A 414 -15.07 -2.58 -1.63
CA ASP A 414 -14.14 -1.61 -2.19
C ASP A 414 -14.89 -0.31 -2.45
N TYR A 415 -14.53 0.76 -1.73
CA TYR A 415 -15.21 2.04 -1.81
C TYR A 415 -14.51 2.98 -2.78
N LEU A 416 -15.29 3.62 -3.65
CA LEU A 416 -14.77 4.71 -4.48
C LEU A 416 -14.58 5.97 -3.61
N PRO A 417 -13.38 6.59 -3.64
CA PRO A 417 -13.11 7.83 -2.93
C PRO A 417 -14.06 8.99 -3.30
N ALA A 418 -14.77 9.54 -2.32
CA ALA A 418 -15.51 10.79 -2.44
C ALA A 418 -14.69 11.95 -1.84
N VAL A 419 -13.66 12.41 -2.54
CA VAL A 419 -12.70 13.43 -2.06
C VAL A 419 -13.33 14.81 -1.81
N ASN A 420 -14.48 15.09 -2.42
CA ASN A 420 -15.23 16.34 -2.25
C ASN A 420 -16.49 16.16 -1.37
N ALA A 421 -16.53 15.09 -0.58
CA ALA A 421 -17.63 14.82 0.36
C ALA A 421 -17.14 14.89 1.81
N VAL A 422 -17.94 15.56 2.63
CA VAL A 422 -17.77 15.64 4.09
C VAL A 422 -18.92 14.90 4.74
N ALA A 423 -18.63 13.85 5.50
CA ALA A 423 -19.66 13.15 6.25
C ALA A 423 -20.06 13.99 7.47
N TYR A 424 -21.36 14.13 7.74
CA TYR A 424 -21.86 14.89 8.89
C TYR A 424 -22.72 14.03 9.82
N SER A 425 -22.59 14.23 11.14
CA SER A 425 -23.47 13.66 12.17
C SER A 425 -23.80 14.72 13.21
N GLY A 426 -25.09 15.04 13.37
CA GLY A 426 -25.47 16.13 14.27
C GLY A 426 -26.89 16.66 14.10
N ALA A 427 -27.16 17.82 14.69
CA ALA A 427 -28.43 18.50 14.49
C ALA A 427 -28.52 19.17 13.11
N ALA A 428 -29.75 19.36 12.64
CA ALA A 428 -30.04 19.86 11.29
C ALA A 428 -29.66 21.34 11.09
N ASP A 429 -29.68 22.15 12.16
CA ASP A 429 -29.30 23.57 12.09
C ASP A 429 -27.82 23.75 11.72
N LEU A 430 -26.93 23.03 12.39
CA LEU A 430 -25.50 23.08 12.06
C LEU A 430 -25.19 22.41 10.73
N GLN A 431 -25.96 21.37 10.35
CA GLN A 431 -25.84 20.81 8.99
C GLN A 431 -26.07 21.88 7.93
N GLN A 432 -27.14 22.68 8.08
CA GLN A 432 -27.48 23.74 7.14
C GLN A 432 -26.42 24.84 7.11
N GLN A 433 -25.88 25.22 8.27
CA GLN A 433 -24.78 26.19 8.34
C GLN A 433 -23.52 25.65 7.63
N LEU A 434 -23.18 24.37 7.85
CA LEU A 434 -22.05 23.71 7.21
C LEU A 434 -22.24 23.62 5.68
N GLU A 435 -23.43 23.27 5.20
CA GLU A 435 -23.75 23.25 3.77
C GLU A 435 -23.55 24.61 3.10
N VAL A 436 -23.98 25.70 3.77
CA VAL A 436 -23.76 27.06 3.28
C VAL A 436 -22.26 27.39 3.27
N ALA A 437 -21.57 27.17 4.40
CA ALA A 437 -20.15 27.49 4.54
C ALA A 437 -19.26 26.72 3.56
N LEU A 438 -19.63 25.49 3.19
CA LEU A 438 -18.82 24.63 2.31
C LEU A 438 -19.20 24.72 0.82
N SER A 439 -20.31 25.37 0.48
CA SER A 439 -20.79 25.48 -0.91
C SER A 439 -19.78 26.16 -1.84
N GLU A 440 -19.14 27.24 -1.39
CA GLU A 440 -18.12 27.99 -2.16
C GLU A 440 -16.87 27.15 -2.45
N ARG A 441 -16.64 26.10 -1.66
CA ARG A 441 -15.49 25.19 -1.79
C ARG A 441 -15.78 23.96 -2.63
N GLN A 442 -16.95 23.87 -3.26
CA GLN A 442 -17.42 22.70 -3.99
C GLN A 442 -17.41 21.42 -3.13
N LEU A 443 -17.64 21.56 -1.83
CA LEU A 443 -17.72 20.44 -0.90
C LEU A 443 -19.19 20.10 -0.64
N SER A 444 -19.50 18.81 -0.70
CA SER A 444 -20.85 18.28 -0.44
C SER A 444 -20.93 17.71 0.97
N VAL A 445 -21.91 18.16 1.75
CA VAL A 445 -22.19 17.60 3.08
C VAL A 445 -23.11 16.39 2.91
N GLN A 446 -22.62 15.22 3.33
CA GLN A 446 -23.39 13.98 3.27
C GLN A 446 -24.05 13.68 4.61
N SER A 447 -25.36 13.43 4.54
CA SER A 447 -26.17 12.96 5.67
C SER A 447 -27.09 11.83 5.21
N SER A 448 -27.16 10.72 5.95
CA SER A 448 -28.02 9.59 5.60
C SER A 448 -29.52 9.95 5.64
N LYS A 449 -30.15 10.14 4.47
CA LYS A 449 -31.59 10.44 4.32
C LYS A 449 -32.49 9.19 4.27
N ARG A 450 -31.93 7.97 4.14
CA ARG A 450 -32.71 6.72 3.95
C ARG A 450 -33.08 6.02 5.26
N LEU A 451 -34.25 5.39 5.29
CA LEU A 451 -34.86 4.79 6.49
C LEU A 451 -34.42 3.34 6.79
N GLN A 452 -33.94 2.58 5.80
CA GLN A 452 -33.55 1.18 5.98
C GLN A 452 -32.03 1.01 6.03
N ASN A 453 -31.55 0.08 6.87
CA ASN A 453 -30.12 -0.26 7.04
C ASN A 453 -29.21 0.94 7.36
N ARG A 454 -29.66 1.83 8.25
CA ARG A 454 -28.95 3.08 8.61
C ARG A 454 -27.50 2.85 9.05
N GLY A 455 -27.23 1.78 9.80
CA GLY A 455 -25.87 1.42 10.19
C GLY A 455 -24.95 1.11 9.01
N GLN A 456 -25.42 0.29 8.04
CA GLN A 456 -24.67 -0.05 6.84
C GLN A 456 -24.40 1.19 5.98
N LEU A 457 -25.42 2.01 5.75
CA LEU A 457 -25.27 3.24 4.96
C LEU A 457 -24.25 4.18 5.59
N ARG A 458 -24.29 4.33 6.92
CA ARG A 458 -23.33 5.19 7.62
C ARG A 458 -21.90 4.64 7.55
N TRP A 459 -21.76 3.32 7.66
CA TRP A 459 -20.48 2.66 7.47
C TRP A 459 -19.90 2.93 6.06
N ASP A 460 -20.74 2.85 5.02
CA ASP A 460 -20.33 3.12 3.64
C ASP A 460 -19.97 4.61 3.40
N GLU A 461 -20.77 5.53 3.96
CA GLU A 461 -20.49 6.97 3.91
C GLU A 461 -19.13 7.29 4.55
N LEU A 462 -18.87 6.79 5.76
CA LEU A 462 -17.60 7.03 6.45
C LEU A 462 -16.42 6.39 5.70
N ASN A 463 -16.58 5.20 5.12
CA ASN A 463 -15.51 4.58 4.34
C ASN A 463 -15.17 5.38 3.07
N SER A 464 -16.17 5.92 2.37
CA SER A 464 -15.99 6.66 1.13
C SER A 464 -15.51 8.10 1.31
N CYS A 465 -15.92 8.79 2.39
CA CYS A 465 -15.54 10.18 2.66
C CYS A 465 -14.06 10.31 3.07
N HIS A 466 -13.53 11.53 2.92
CA HIS A 466 -12.22 11.86 3.48
C HIS A 466 -12.36 12.40 4.91
N VAL A 467 -13.07 13.52 5.10
CA VAL A 467 -13.28 14.17 6.40
C VAL A 467 -14.69 13.91 6.94
N ALA A 468 -14.83 13.83 8.27
CA ALA A 468 -16.12 13.73 8.95
C ALA A 468 -16.30 14.80 10.04
N VAL A 469 -17.52 15.30 10.22
CA VAL A 469 -17.88 16.35 11.18
C VAL A 469 -18.91 15.82 12.17
N PHE A 470 -18.70 16.09 13.46
CA PHE A 470 -19.54 15.63 14.56
C PHE A 470 -19.98 16.79 15.43
N ASP A 471 -21.29 17.03 15.47
CA ASP A 471 -21.94 18.02 16.35
C ASP A 471 -22.09 17.46 17.76
N LEU A 472 -21.29 17.94 18.69
CA LEU A 472 -21.32 17.59 20.10
C LEU A 472 -21.78 18.76 20.99
N ARG A 473 -22.43 19.78 20.43
CA ARG A 473 -22.98 20.92 21.18
C ARG A 473 -24.02 20.43 22.22
N GLY A 474 -23.85 20.76 23.49
CA GLY A 474 -24.70 20.27 24.58
C GLY A 474 -24.32 18.89 25.11
N ALA A 475 -23.15 18.34 24.75
CA ALA A 475 -22.62 17.09 25.30
C ALA A 475 -22.51 17.11 26.84
N GLY A 476 -22.12 18.23 27.45
CA GLY A 476 -22.04 18.42 28.89
C GLY A 476 -23.40 18.32 29.59
N GLU A 477 -24.49 18.58 28.88
CA GLU A 477 -25.87 18.52 29.39
C GLU A 477 -26.56 17.18 29.09
N MET A 478 -25.84 16.16 28.61
CA MET A 478 -26.42 14.90 28.16
C MET A 478 -27.37 14.26 29.19
N ALA A 479 -27.00 14.24 30.47
CA ALA A 479 -27.84 13.68 31.53
C ALA A 479 -29.21 14.39 31.65
N THR A 480 -29.24 15.71 31.46
CA THR A 480 -30.46 16.51 31.48
C THR A 480 -31.26 16.28 30.19
N LEU A 481 -30.59 16.34 29.03
CA LEU A 481 -31.20 16.19 27.71
C LEU A 481 -31.91 14.85 27.53
N VAL A 482 -31.41 13.77 28.13
CA VAL A 482 -32.06 12.45 28.09
C VAL A 482 -33.52 12.51 28.57
N THR A 483 -33.84 13.42 29.50
CA THR A 483 -35.20 13.60 30.03
C THR A 483 -35.93 14.79 29.40
N THR A 484 -35.26 15.92 29.18
CA THR A 484 -35.89 17.16 28.69
C THR A 484 -36.05 17.19 27.17
N SER A 485 -35.11 16.61 26.42
CA SER A 485 -35.13 16.55 24.95
C SER A 485 -34.52 15.23 24.43
N PRO A 486 -35.26 14.10 24.54
CA PRO A 486 -34.77 12.79 24.09
C PRO A 486 -34.36 12.74 22.62
N LYS A 487 -34.89 13.65 21.79
CA LYS A 487 -34.48 13.82 20.39
C LYS A 487 -33.04 14.31 20.31
N ARG A 488 -32.70 15.42 20.99
CA ARG A 488 -31.33 15.95 21.00
C ARG A 488 -30.34 14.99 21.67
N ALA A 489 -30.75 14.35 22.76
CA ALA A 489 -29.93 13.30 23.39
C ALA A 489 -29.59 12.17 22.41
N ARG A 490 -30.54 11.75 21.57
CA ARG A 490 -30.30 10.74 20.53
C ARG A 490 -29.37 11.25 19.42
N GLU A 491 -29.50 12.52 19.01
CA GLU A 491 -28.59 13.13 18.02
C GLU A 491 -27.14 13.12 18.55
N LEU A 492 -26.93 13.54 19.80
CA LEU A 492 -25.61 13.48 20.46
C LEU A 492 -25.09 12.05 20.59
N ALA A 493 -25.93 11.10 21.03
CA ALA A 493 -25.54 9.70 21.10
C ALA A 493 -25.19 9.11 19.71
N THR A 494 -25.85 9.60 18.65
CA THR A 494 -25.55 9.23 17.25
C THR A 494 -24.20 9.78 16.83
N ALA A 495 -23.96 11.08 17.05
CA ALA A 495 -22.69 11.72 16.72
C ALA A 495 -21.51 11.09 17.46
N ALA A 496 -21.65 10.83 18.76
CA ALA A 496 -20.63 10.16 19.57
C ALA A 496 -20.35 8.72 19.06
N TYR A 497 -21.39 7.94 18.78
CA TYR A 497 -21.22 6.60 18.24
C TYR A 497 -20.50 6.58 16.89
N GLU A 498 -20.88 7.48 15.99
CA GLU A 498 -20.29 7.58 14.65
C GLU A 498 -18.89 8.18 14.66
N LEU A 499 -18.56 9.02 15.65
CA LEU A 499 -17.20 9.48 15.92
C LEU A 499 -16.28 8.29 16.24
N GLY A 500 -16.78 7.34 17.04
CA GLY A 500 -16.08 6.07 17.28
C GLY A 500 -15.79 5.27 16.01
N LEU A 501 -16.75 5.21 15.08
CA LEU A 501 -16.53 4.59 13.76
C LEU A 501 -15.45 5.31 12.97
N ALA A 502 -15.50 6.64 12.94
CA ALA A 502 -14.52 7.45 12.24
C ALA A 502 -13.10 7.26 12.81
N PHE A 503 -12.93 7.15 14.14
CA PHE A 503 -11.65 6.83 14.74
C PHE A 503 -11.13 5.44 14.35
N ALA A 504 -11.97 4.41 14.37
CA ALA A 504 -11.58 3.06 13.95
C ALA A 504 -11.26 2.95 12.43
N LEU A 505 -11.82 3.86 11.62
CA LEU A 505 -11.52 4.02 10.19
C LEU A 505 -10.38 5.03 9.93
N GLY A 506 -9.81 5.61 10.98
CA GLY A 506 -8.74 6.61 10.93
C GLY A 506 -9.09 7.85 10.12
N LYS A 507 -10.37 8.26 10.10
CA LYS A 507 -10.78 9.46 9.38
C LYS A 507 -10.27 10.71 10.10
N PRO A 508 -9.82 11.76 9.39
CA PRO A 508 -9.73 13.08 9.96
C PRO A 508 -11.13 13.54 10.36
N VAL A 509 -11.24 14.11 11.56
CA VAL A 509 -12.54 14.51 12.12
C VAL A 509 -12.52 15.95 12.63
N VAL A 510 -13.63 16.64 12.45
CA VAL A 510 -13.90 17.93 13.10
C VAL A 510 -14.98 17.70 14.14
N VAL A 511 -14.69 18.06 15.38
CA VAL A 511 -15.66 18.02 16.48
C VAL A 511 -16.12 19.44 16.75
N VAL A 512 -17.43 19.66 16.79
CA VAL A 512 -18.03 20.97 17.06
C VAL A 512 -18.65 20.97 18.46
N ALA A 513 -18.32 21.97 19.27
CA ALA A 513 -18.85 22.18 20.61
C ALA A 513 -19.40 23.61 20.77
N SER A 514 -20.18 23.85 21.82
CA SER A 514 -20.69 25.18 22.13
C SER A 514 -19.67 25.97 22.94
N GLY A 515 -19.45 27.26 22.64
CA GLY A 515 -18.70 28.23 23.48
C GLY A 515 -17.73 27.66 24.53
N ASP A 516 -17.99 27.99 25.79
CA ASP A 516 -17.20 27.54 26.95
C ASP A 516 -17.48 26.08 27.39
N GLU A 517 -18.21 25.29 26.58
CA GLU A 517 -18.57 23.92 26.91
C GLU A 517 -17.35 23.01 26.83
N ARG A 518 -16.89 22.55 27.99
CA ARG A 518 -15.95 21.43 28.03
C ARG A 518 -16.70 20.14 27.72
N LEU A 519 -16.20 19.40 26.74
CA LEU A 519 -16.69 18.04 26.49
C LEU A 519 -16.58 17.22 27.78
N PRO A 520 -17.55 16.34 28.08
CA PRO A 520 -17.56 15.55 29.31
C PRO A 520 -16.50 14.43 29.33
N PHE A 521 -15.57 14.46 28.38
CA PHE A 521 -14.56 13.45 28.13
C PHE A 521 -13.36 14.03 27.39
N ASP A 522 -12.25 13.31 27.48
CA ASP A 522 -10.99 13.68 26.85
C ASP A 522 -10.91 13.07 25.46
N ILE A 523 -10.88 13.93 24.45
CA ILE A 523 -10.48 13.55 23.08
C ILE A 523 -9.18 14.26 22.76
N ASP A 524 -8.33 13.59 22.00
CA ASP A 524 -7.03 14.11 21.55
C ASP A 524 -7.17 15.16 20.42
N LEU A 525 -8.31 15.83 20.35
CA LEU A 525 -8.65 16.82 19.32
C LEU A 525 -9.29 18.04 19.99
N SER A 526 -8.86 19.23 19.59
CA SER A 526 -9.47 20.49 20.03
C SER A 526 -10.80 20.72 19.30
N PRO A 527 -11.93 20.84 20.02
CA PRO A 527 -13.22 21.13 19.38
C PRO A 527 -13.26 22.52 18.76
N VAL A 528 -13.92 22.64 17.62
CA VAL A 528 -14.32 23.93 17.05
C VAL A 528 -15.46 24.48 17.89
N THR A 529 -15.25 25.66 18.43
CA THR A 529 -16.20 26.33 19.30
C THR A 529 -16.95 27.38 18.50
N LEU A 530 -18.27 27.30 18.48
CA LEU A 530 -19.13 28.26 17.78
C LEU A 530 -19.78 29.23 18.78
N ASP A 531 -19.65 30.53 18.51
CA ASP A 531 -20.17 31.63 19.33
C ASP A 531 -21.03 32.64 18.53
N GLY A 532 -21.14 32.46 17.21
CA GLY A 532 -22.09 33.15 16.33
C GLY A 532 -21.52 34.29 15.48
N ASP A 533 -20.43 34.92 15.90
CA ASP A 533 -19.75 35.98 15.15
C ASP A 533 -18.52 35.35 14.45
N ASP A 534 -18.71 34.78 13.24
CA ASP A 534 -17.70 34.14 12.36
C ASP A 534 -17.67 32.59 12.31
N ASP A 535 -18.75 31.93 12.74
CA ASP A 535 -18.88 30.46 12.70
C ASP A 535 -18.57 29.85 11.31
N ALA A 536 -18.95 30.54 10.22
CA ALA A 536 -18.73 30.04 8.87
C ALA A 536 -17.23 29.94 8.51
N ALA A 537 -16.42 30.96 8.83
CA ALA A 537 -14.99 30.93 8.56
C ALA A 537 -14.27 29.94 9.48
N LEU A 538 -14.69 29.83 10.75
CA LEU A 538 -14.16 28.83 11.69
C LEU A 538 -14.40 27.40 11.19
N LEU A 539 -15.63 27.09 10.76
CA LEU A 539 -15.97 25.78 10.19
C LEU A 539 -15.16 25.50 8.92
N GLN A 540 -15.05 26.48 8.03
CA GLN A 540 -14.22 26.39 6.82
C GLN A 540 -12.76 26.07 7.15
N GLN A 541 -12.14 26.83 8.05
CA GLN A 541 -10.75 26.63 8.44
C GLN A 541 -10.52 25.26 9.10
N ALA A 542 -11.40 24.84 10.01
CA ALA A 542 -11.30 23.53 10.66
C ALA A 542 -11.41 22.37 9.66
N ILE A 543 -12.22 22.52 8.62
CA ILE A 543 -12.32 21.54 7.53
C ILE A 543 -11.02 21.49 6.73
N ASP A 544 -10.44 22.64 6.36
CA ASP A 544 -9.14 22.65 5.67
C ASP A 544 -8.05 21.97 6.50
N GLU A 545 -7.97 22.29 7.79
CA GLU A 545 -7.01 21.67 8.68
C GLU A 545 -7.22 20.16 8.73
N ALA A 546 -8.46 19.68 8.82
CA ALA A 546 -8.74 18.25 8.76
C ALA A 546 -8.39 17.58 7.42
N PHE A 547 -8.51 18.30 6.29
CA PHE A 547 -8.10 17.80 4.97
C PHE A 547 -6.58 17.73 4.84
N TYR A 548 -5.87 18.78 5.24
CA TYR A 548 -4.49 19.02 4.82
C TYR A 548 -3.45 18.84 5.91
N VAL A 549 -3.86 18.88 7.18
CA VAL A 549 -2.96 18.78 8.33
C VAL A 549 -3.19 17.44 9.05
N PRO A 550 -2.15 16.60 9.18
CA PRO A 550 -2.26 15.36 9.96
C PRO A 550 -2.63 15.65 11.42
N GLN A 551 -3.80 15.18 11.85
CA GLN A 551 -4.32 15.40 13.21
C GLN A 551 -3.61 14.55 14.27
N ARG A 552 -3.07 13.39 13.88
CA ARG A 552 -2.30 12.50 14.75
C ARG A 552 -0.96 12.22 14.10
N ARG A 553 0.11 12.39 14.88
CA ARG A 553 1.49 12.14 14.45
C ARG A 553 2.14 11.20 15.46
N GLY A 554 2.74 10.13 14.97
CA GLY A 554 3.49 9.18 15.79
C GLY A 554 4.38 8.31 14.93
N ASP A 555 5.54 7.93 15.48
CA ASP A 555 6.46 7.00 14.82
C ASP A 555 6.06 5.54 15.05
N HIS A 556 5.03 5.30 15.86
CA HIS A 556 4.53 3.98 16.18
C HIS A 556 3.78 3.37 14.99
N THR A 557 4.04 2.09 14.73
CA THR A 557 3.40 1.30 13.70
C THR A 557 2.92 -0.02 14.30
N SER A 558 1.84 -0.57 13.76
CA SER A 558 1.32 -1.89 14.14
C SER A 558 1.50 -2.95 13.07
N ILE A 559 2.34 -2.70 12.05
CA ILE A 559 2.47 -3.62 10.91
C ILE A 559 3.05 -4.95 11.36
N ALA A 560 4.07 -4.96 12.23
CA ALA A 560 4.68 -6.19 12.72
C ALA A 560 3.67 -7.03 13.53
N GLU A 561 2.90 -6.39 14.40
CA GLU A 561 1.82 -7.02 15.16
C GLU A 561 0.72 -7.58 14.25
N SER A 562 0.38 -6.83 13.19
CA SER A 562 -0.60 -7.26 12.18
C SER A 562 -0.12 -8.42 11.34
N ILE A 563 1.18 -8.47 10.98
CA ILE A 563 1.79 -9.63 10.33
C ILE A 563 1.69 -10.84 11.27
N ALA A 564 2.09 -10.72 12.54
CA ALA A 564 2.01 -11.81 13.50
C ALA A 564 0.56 -12.31 13.71
N PHE A 565 -0.41 -11.40 13.74
CA PHE A 565 -1.81 -11.80 13.79
C PHE A 565 -2.26 -12.51 12.51
N LEU A 566 -1.87 -12.02 11.33
CA LEU A 566 -2.16 -12.66 10.04
C LEU A 566 -1.53 -14.07 9.94
N GLU A 567 -0.31 -14.24 10.44
CA GLU A 567 0.35 -15.55 10.57
C GLU A 567 -0.47 -16.50 11.45
N SER A 568 -1.05 -16.01 12.55
CA SER A 568 -1.91 -16.80 13.43
C SER A 568 -3.20 -17.24 12.74
N LEU A 569 -3.80 -16.37 11.91
CA LEU A 569 -5.01 -16.68 11.14
C LEU A 569 -4.78 -17.70 10.02
N THR A 570 -3.54 -17.83 9.54
CA THR A 570 -3.18 -18.74 8.45
C THR A 570 -2.65 -20.08 8.94
N VAL A 571 -2.57 -20.33 10.26
CA VAL A 571 -2.14 -21.62 10.81
C VAL A 571 -3.12 -22.71 10.35
N GLY A 572 -2.58 -23.77 9.73
CA GLY A 572 -3.38 -24.88 9.20
C GLY A 572 -4.17 -24.57 7.93
N HIS A 573 -4.04 -23.39 7.33
CA HIS A 573 -4.70 -23.04 6.07
C HIS A 573 -4.04 -23.76 4.88
N GLU A 574 -4.85 -24.30 3.96
CA GLU A 574 -4.37 -25.13 2.83
C GLU A 574 -3.36 -24.40 1.93
N LYS A 575 -3.56 -23.08 1.73
CA LYS A 575 -2.72 -22.22 0.88
C LYS A 575 -1.56 -21.54 1.63
N ARG A 576 -1.29 -21.89 2.89
CA ARG A 576 -0.27 -21.20 3.70
C ARG A 576 1.10 -21.14 3.00
N LYS A 577 1.56 -22.26 2.43
CA LYS A 577 2.84 -22.31 1.68
C LYS A 577 2.85 -21.38 0.47
N THR A 578 1.70 -21.16 -0.18
CA THR A 578 1.56 -20.19 -1.27
C THR A 578 1.73 -18.76 -0.75
N PHE A 579 1.13 -18.43 0.39
CA PHE A 579 1.27 -17.11 1.01
C PHE A 579 2.72 -16.82 1.43
N GLU A 580 3.39 -17.81 2.02
CA GLU A 580 4.81 -17.75 2.38
C GLU A 580 5.69 -17.59 1.12
N GLY A 581 5.45 -18.39 0.08
CA GLY A 581 6.20 -18.31 -1.18
C GLY A 581 5.99 -17.00 -1.96
N MET A 582 4.87 -16.31 -1.75
CA MET A 582 4.61 -14.97 -2.29
C MET A 582 5.15 -13.84 -1.40
N GLY A 583 5.73 -14.15 -0.23
CA GLY A 583 6.25 -13.17 0.71
C GLY A 583 5.17 -12.39 1.47
N TRP A 584 3.90 -12.80 1.42
CA TRP A 584 2.78 -12.05 2.03
C TRP A 584 2.74 -12.10 3.55
N LEU A 585 3.51 -13.01 4.16
CA LEU A 585 3.70 -13.15 5.60
C LEU A 585 5.10 -12.71 6.05
N ASP A 586 5.89 -12.12 5.15
CA ASP A 586 7.27 -11.74 5.45
C ASP A 586 7.32 -10.50 6.37
N VAL A 587 8.02 -10.62 7.50
CA VAL A 587 8.22 -9.53 8.47
C VAL A 587 8.90 -8.29 7.87
N THR A 588 9.64 -8.44 6.77
CA THR A 588 10.27 -7.31 6.06
C THR A 588 9.25 -6.33 5.48
N LEU A 589 8.00 -6.76 5.26
CA LEU A 589 6.87 -5.88 4.89
C LEU A 589 6.56 -4.83 5.97
N SER A 590 7.06 -4.98 7.20
CA SER A 590 7.00 -3.92 8.22
C SER A 590 7.67 -2.61 7.79
N ARG A 591 8.62 -2.67 6.85
CA ARG A 591 9.26 -1.49 6.24
C ARG A 591 8.54 -0.97 4.99
N ASP A 592 7.52 -1.69 4.51
CA ASP A 592 6.72 -1.32 3.35
C ASP A 592 5.21 -1.36 3.68
N PRO A 593 4.67 -0.37 4.43
CA PRO A 593 3.25 -0.37 4.81
C PRO A 593 2.29 -0.50 3.62
N VAL A 594 2.58 0.13 2.47
CA VAL A 594 1.78 0.01 1.25
C VAL A 594 1.88 -1.41 0.68
N GLY A 595 3.08 -1.98 0.63
CA GLY A 595 3.29 -3.38 0.23
C GLY A 595 2.53 -4.36 1.12
N PHE A 596 2.57 -4.17 2.44
CA PHE A 596 1.80 -4.96 3.41
C PHE A 596 0.29 -4.86 3.14
N ALA A 597 -0.23 -3.66 2.92
CA ALA A 597 -1.65 -3.45 2.63
C ALA A 597 -2.07 -4.15 1.34
N ALA A 598 -1.26 -4.08 0.28
CA ALA A 598 -1.53 -4.74 -0.99
C ALA A 598 -1.51 -6.27 -0.88
N ALA A 599 -0.54 -6.84 -0.17
CA ALA A 599 -0.47 -8.28 0.10
C ALA A 599 -1.68 -8.75 0.93
N THR A 600 -2.02 -8.01 1.98
CA THR A 600 -3.14 -8.32 2.87
C THR A 600 -4.48 -8.25 2.13
N ALA A 601 -4.68 -7.24 1.27
CA ALA A 601 -5.89 -7.11 0.46
C ALA A 601 -6.13 -8.33 -0.47
N GLN A 602 -5.06 -8.96 -0.96
CA GLN A 602 -5.16 -10.19 -1.74
C GLN A 602 -5.39 -11.42 -0.86
N LEU A 603 -4.77 -11.48 0.32
CA LEU A 603 -4.83 -12.64 1.22
C LEU A 603 -6.17 -12.77 1.95
N LEU A 604 -6.68 -11.70 2.56
CA LEU A 604 -7.87 -11.76 3.44
C LEU A 604 -9.12 -12.39 2.79
N PRO A 605 -9.44 -12.16 1.50
CA PRO A 605 -10.57 -12.82 0.84
C PRO A 605 -10.47 -14.36 0.81
N MET A 606 -9.28 -14.94 0.95
CA MET A 606 -9.07 -16.39 0.96
C MET A 606 -9.28 -17.04 2.32
N LEU A 607 -9.38 -16.27 3.42
CA LEU A 607 -9.51 -16.80 4.79
C LEU A 607 -10.95 -17.20 5.18
N GLY A 608 -11.90 -17.18 4.23
CA GLY A 608 -13.28 -17.62 4.43
C GLY A 608 -14.18 -16.60 5.14
N ALA A 609 -15.43 -17.01 5.38
CA ALA A 609 -16.48 -16.17 5.98
C ALA A 609 -16.59 -16.33 7.51
N PRO A 610 -17.02 -15.30 8.26
CA PRO A 610 -17.24 -13.93 7.81
C PRO A 610 -15.92 -13.26 7.37
N PRO A 611 -15.96 -12.36 6.38
CA PRO A 611 -14.76 -11.92 5.71
C PRO A 611 -13.92 -11.00 6.60
N TRP A 612 -12.62 -11.23 6.62
CA TRP A 612 -11.67 -10.31 7.25
C TRP A 612 -11.49 -9.04 6.39
N ARG A 613 -11.17 -7.94 7.06
CA ARG A 613 -10.93 -6.63 6.45
C ARG A 613 -9.68 -5.99 7.03
N LEU A 614 -8.99 -5.24 6.19
CA LEU A 614 -7.89 -4.37 6.58
C LEU A 614 -8.47 -2.98 6.87
N LEU A 615 -8.42 -2.57 8.13
CA LEU A 615 -8.77 -1.22 8.57
C LEU A 615 -7.50 -0.40 8.77
N ARG A 616 -7.65 0.93 8.75
CA ARG A 616 -6.56 1.91 8.93
C ARG A 616 -6.94 2.90 10.05
N PRO A 617 -6.95 2.45 11.31
CA PRO A 617 -7.41 3.24 12.45
C PRO A 617 -6.54 4.47 12.76
N ALA A 618 -7.09 5.35 13.59
CA ALA A 618 -6.43 6.58 14.05
C ALA A 618 -5.15 6.33 14.88
N TRP A 619 -5.06 5.18 15.54
CA TRP A 619 -3.91 4.76 16.35
C TRP A 619 -3.45 3.36 15.94
N PRO A 620 -2.18 2.99 16.21
CA PRO A 620 -1.68 1.64 15.94
C PRO A 620 -2.59 0.55 16.48
N ALA A 621 -2.75 -0.52 15.71
CA ALA A 621 -3.51 -1.68 16.11
C ALA A 621 -2.83 -2.46 17.25
N ALA A 622 -3.65 -3.10 18.08
CA ALA A 622 -3.22 -4.18 18.94
C ALA A 622 -4.11 -5.42 18.73
N TYR A 623 -3.66 -6.56 19.24
CA TYR A 623 -4.39 -7.82 19.12
C TYR A 623 -4.53 -8.52 20.48
N PRO A 624 -5.57 -9.34 20.66
CA PRO A 624 -5.71 -10.17 21.85
C PRO A 624 -4.50 -11.11 22.01
N GLY A 625 -3.93 -11.17 23.21
CA GLY A 625 -2.80 -12.05 23.50
C GLY A 625 -3.23 -13.53 23.53
N PRO A 626 -2.38 -14.46 23.08
CA PRO A 626 -2.77 -15.88 22.94
C PRO A 626 -2.97 -16.60 24.28
N ALA A 627 -2.40 -16.09 25.37
CA ALA A 627 -2.39 -16.76 26.68
C ALA A 627 -3.42 -16.21 27.68
N GLU A 628 -3.88 -14.97 27.52
CA GLU A 628 -4.71 -14.26 28.50
C GLU A 628 -6.03 -13.81 27.87
N LYS A 629 -7.14 -14.43 28.28
CA LYS A 629 -8.48 -14.00 27.86
C LYS A 629 -8.85 -12.71 28.58
N ARG A 630 -9.13 -11.63 27.84
CA ARG A 630 -9.45 -10.31 28.41
C ARG A 630 -10.92 -9.94 28.18
N CYS A 631 -11.59 -9.48 29.23
CA CYS A 631 -12.86 -8.80 29.15
C CYS A 631 -12.64 -7.31 29.41
N PHE A 632 -13.02 -6.46 28.46
CA PHE A 632 -13.05 -5.01 28.67
C PHE A 632 -14.50 -4.55 28.91
N HIS A 633 -14.72 -3.91 30.07
CA HIS A 633 -16.03 -3.42 30.48
C HIS A 633 -16.15 -1.94 30.16
N VAL A 634 -16.89 -1.66 29.08
CA VAL A 634 -17.24 -0.33 28.60
C VAL A 634 -18.46 0.14 29.38
N MET A 635 -18.30 1.08 30.32
CA MET A 635 -19.39 1.56 31.16
C MET A 635 -19.18 3.00 31.66
N PRO A 636 -20.25 3.73 32.05
CA PRO A 636 -20.11 4.95 32.81
C PRO A 636 -19.46 4.66 34.17
N PHE A 637 -18.39 5.38 34.53
CA PHE A 637 -17.71 5.19 35.82
C PHE A 637 -18.10 6.22 36.90
N GLY A 638 -18.61 7.40 36.50
CA GLY A 638 -18.95 8.48 37.43
C GLY A 638 -20.16 8.24 38.33
N PRO A 639 -21.26 7.62 37.86
CA PRO A 639 -22.45 7.39 38.69
C PRO A 639 -22.19 6.47 39.90
N GLY A 640 -22.86 6.71 41.02
CA GLY A 640 -22.64 5.96 42.27
C GLY A 640 -22.88 4.45 42.17
N TRP A 641 -23.72 3.99 41.24
CA TRP A 641 -23.99 2.57 41.00
C TRP A 641 -22.84 1.84 40.25
N ALA A 642 -21.94 2.59 39.60
CA ALA A 642 -20.97 2.04 38.66
C ALA A 642 -19.98 1.06 39.31
N ASN A 643 -19.61 1.30 40.58
CA ASN A 643 -18.64 0.45 41.27
C ASN A 643 -19.22 -0.92 41.63
N GLU A 644 -20.47 -0.99 42.08
CA GLU A 644 -21.13 -2.27 42.39
C GLU A 644 -21.31 -3.12 41.12
N VAL A 645 -21.70 -2.49 40.01
CA VAL A 645 -21.83 -3.16 38.70
C VAL A 645 -20.46 -3.65 38.19
N ARG A 646 -19.41 -2.83 38.34
CA ARG A 646 -18.02 -3.24 38.05
C ARG A 646 -17.62 -4.45 38.88
N ASP A 647 -17.88 -4.45 40.18
CA ASP A 647 -17.41 -5.51 41.08
C ASP A 647 -18.12 -6.85 40.80
N VAL A 648 -19.41 -6.82 40.44
CA VAL A 648 -20.13 -7.99 39.93
C VAL A 648 -19.50 -8.52 38.63
N ALA A 649 -19.30 -7.64 37.64
CA ALA A 649 -18.73 -8.03 36.36
C ALA A 649 -17.29 -8.57 36.49
N ARG A 650 -16.48 -7.97 37.37
CA ARG A 650 -15.13 -8.42 37.70
C ARG A 650 -15.14 -9.81 38.30
N THR A 651 -15.98 -10.03 39.32
CA THR A 651 -16.11 -11.32 39.99
C THR A 651 -16.48 -12.40 38.98
N PHE A 652 -17.49 -12.14 38.15
CA PHE A 652 -17.90 -13.04 37.07
C PHE A 652 -16.74 -13.36 36.11
N CYS A 653 -16.01 -12.35 35.64
CA CYS A 653 -14.90 -12.54 34.71
C CYS A 653 -13.79 -13.40 35.33
N GLN A 654 -13.40 -13.12 36.57
CA GLN A 654 -12.37 -13.87 37.29
C GLN A 654 -12.75 -15.34 37.47
N GLU A 655 -14.01 -15.63 37.82
CA GLU A 655 -14.54 -17.00 37.92
C GLU A 655 -14.54 -17.74 36.57
N ARG A 656 -14.60 -17.00 35.45
CA ARG A 656 -14.55 -17.53 34.08
C ARG A 656 -13.15 -17.52 33.46
N GLY A 657 -12.12 -17.16 34.22
CA GLY A 657 -10.73 -17.11 33.76
C GLY A 657 -10.43 -15.95 32.80
N PHE A 658 -11.25 -14.90 32.82
CA PHE A 658 -10.98 -13.65 32.10
C PHE A 658 -10.29 -12.63 33.01
N VAL A 659 -9.31 -11.93 32.46
CA VAL A 659 -8.78 -10.72 33.06
C VAL A 659 -9.71 -9.55 32.76
N TYR A 660 -10.26 -9.00 33.83
CA TYR A 660 -11.19 -7.88 33.80
C TYR A 660 -10.45 -6.55 33.72
N ARG A 661 -10.89 -5.66 32.83
CA ARG A 661 -10.42 -4.28 32.71
C ARG A 661 -11.61 -3.31 32.59
N ARG A 662 -11.49 -2.13 33.20
CA ARG A 662 -12.40 -0.97 33.04
C ARG A 662 -11.54 0.25 32.68
N GLY A 663 -12.05 1.15 31.84
CA GLY A 663 -11.26 2.24 31.23
C GLY A 663 -10.65 3.28 32.19
N ASP A 664 -11.07 3.33 33.46
CA ASP A 664 -10.47 4.20 34.49
C ASP A 664 -9.39 3.51 35.34
N GLU A 665 -9.10 2.23 35.08
CA GLU A 665 -8.10 1.42 35.81
C GLU A 665 -6.77 1.29 35.04
N ALA A 666 -6.60 2.04 33.95
CA ALA A 666 -5.38 2.08 33.15
C ALA A 666 -4.35 3.08 33.72
N GLU A 667 -3.06 2.73 33.64
CA GLU A 667 -1.94 3.54 34.18
C GLU A 667 -1.76 4.88 33.44
N ASP A 668 -2.09 4.92 32.14
CA ASP A 668 -1.91 6.09 31.25
C ASP A 668 -3.12 7.06 31.23
N GLY A 669 -4.10 6.89 32.12
CA GLY A 669 -5.29 7.74 32.20
C GLY A 669 -6.31 7.54 31.06
N ARG A 670 -7.29 8.46 30.96
CA ARG A 670 -8.47 8.37 30.07
C ARG A 670 -8.20 8.82 28.63
N ILE A 671 -7.01 8.53 28.11
CA ILE A 671 -6.63 8.96 26.76
C ILE A 671 -7.25 7.98 25.76
N MET A 672 -7.88 8.50 24.70
CA MET A 672 -8.54 7.70 23.65
C MET A 672 -7.67 6.57 23.08
N HIS A 673 -6.35 6.78 23.00
CA HIS A 673 -5.39 5.76 22.58
C HIS A 673 -5.34 4.54 23.52
N ALA A 674 -5.35 4.75 24.85
CA ALA A 674 -5.35 3.63 25.81
C ALA A 674 -6.65 2.82 25.73
N ILE A 675 -7.78 3.51 25.55
CA ILE A 675 -9.09 2.87 25.34
C ILE A 675 -9.09 2.05 24.05
N TRP A 676 -8.52 2.60 22.97
CA TRP A 676 -8.34 1.89 21.71
C TRP A 676 -7.53 0.59 21.88
N ASP A 677 -6.44 0.65 22.65
CA ASP A 677 -5.60 -0.50 22.97
C ASP A 677 -6.36 -1.59 23.74
N ASP A 678 -7.14 -1.20 24.75
CA ASP A 678 -7.94 -2.14 25.52
C ASP A 678 -9.06 -2.78 24.69
N LEU A 679 -9.74 -2.01 23.83
CA LEU A 679 -10.71 -2.53 22.86
C LEU A 679 -10.05 -3.51 21.88
N CYS A 680 -8.84 -3.19 21.41
CA CYS A 680 -8.08 -4.04 20.51
C CYS A 680 -7.63 -5.36 21.19
N ARG A 681 -7.22 -5.33 22.45
CA ARG A 681 -6.74 -6.50 23.20
C ARG A 681 -7.86 -7.34 23.81
N ALA A 682 -9.08 -6.81 23.89
CA ALA A 682 -10.23 -7.53 24.44
C ALA A 682 -10.63 -8.72 23.56
N HIS A 683 -10.91 -9.85 24.20
CA HIS A 683 -11.54 -11.00 23.57
C HIS A 683 -13.05 -10.84 23.51
N VAL A 684 -13.62 -10.18 24.51
CA VAL A 684 -15.05 -9.92 24.64
C VAL A 684 -15.25 -8.59 25.37
N LEU A 685 -16.33 -7.89 25.03
CA LEU A 685 -16.73 -6.66 25.69
C LEU A 685 -18.01 -6.87 26.48
N LEU A 686 -18.07 -6.30 27.69
CA LEU A 686 -19.33 -6.02 28.37
C LEU A 686 -19.59 -4.52 28.20
N VAL A 687 -20.73 -4.15 27.62
CA VAL A 687 -21.06 -2.75 27.32
C VAL A 687 -22.31 -2.34 28.09
N ASP A 688 -22.18 -1.45 29.07
CA ASP A 688 -23.32 -0.89 29.81
C ASP A 688 -23.76 0.45 29.22
N LEU A 689 -24.93 0.45 28.56
CA LEU A 689 -25.51 1.61 27.88
C LEU A 689 -26.37 2.51 28.79
N THR A 690 -26.28 2.32 30.11
CA THR A 690 -27.04 3.10 31.10
C THR A 690 -26.68 4.58 31.05
N GLY A 691 -27.70 5.44 31.08
CA GLY A 691 -27.53 6.90 31.11
C GLY A 691 -27.06 7.52 29.79
N ALA A 692 -26.92 6.72 28.72
CA ALA A 692 -26.49 7.17 27.40
C ALA A 692 -25.19 7.99 27.42
N ASN A 693 -24.23 7.50 28.19
CA ASN A 693 -22.91 8.10 28.29
C ASN A 693 -22.22 8.16 26.90
N LEU A 694 -21.68 9.33 26.55
CA LEU A 694 -21.12 9.56 25.21
C LEU A 694 -19.80 8.80 24.98
N ASN A 695 -18.97 8.56 26.00
CA ASN A 695 -17.76 7.72 25.87
C ASN A 695 -18.13 6.29 25.54
N VAL A 696 -19.10 5.75 26.25
CA VAL A 696 -19.63 4.42 25.99
C VAL A 696 -20.13 4.32 24.54
N MET A 697 -20.76 5.38 23.99
CA MET A 697 -21.18 5.40 22.59
C MET A 697 -19.99 5.41 21.63
N ILE A 698 -18.97 6.25 21.88
CA ILE A 698 -17.72 6.29 21.10
C ILE A 698 -17.02 4.92 21.11
N GLU A 699 -16.86 4.32 22.28
CA GLU A 699 -16.27 2.99 22.47
C GLU A 699 -17.06 1.88 21.78
N LEU A 700 -18.40 1.93 21.85
CA LEU A 700 -19.27 1.01 21.13
C LEU A 700 -19.11 1.15 19.61
N GLY A 701 -18.96 2.37 19.11
CA GLY A 701 -18.65 2.64 17.70
C GLY A 701 -17.37 1.93 17.28
N MET A 702 -16.26 2.19 17.98
CA MET A 702 -14.97 1.54 17.71
C MET A 702 -15.07 0.00 17.79
N ALA A 703 -15.75 -0.53 18.81
CA ALA A 703 -15.96 -1.96 18.99
C ALA A 703 -16.70 -2.61 17.81
N HIS A 704 -17.78 -1.99 17.33
CA HIS A 704 -18.52 -2.47 16.17
C HIS A 704 -17.70 -2.37 14.87
N ALA A 705 -16.91 -1.31 14.71
CA ALA A 705 -16.04 -1.15 13.54
C ALA A 705 -15.00 -2.27 13.44
N ILE A 706 -14.41 -2.70 14.56
CA ILE A 706 -13.42 -3.78 14.56
C ILE A 706 -14.03 -5.18 14.78
N GLY A 707 -15.33 -5.25 15.05
CA GLY A 707 -16.05 -6.51 15.20
C GLY A 707 -15.84 -7.25 16.50
N ARG A 708 -15.56 -6.54 17.61
CA ARG A 708 -15.37 -7.24 18.89
C ARG A 708 -16.68 -7.90 19.33
N PRO A 709 -16.65 -9.19 19.71
CA PRO A 709 -17.78 -9.83 20.37
C PRO A 709 -18.16 -9.04 21.62
N LEU A 710 -19.44 -8.73 21.78
CA LEU A 710 -19.91 -7.95 22.91
C LEU A 710 -21.26 -8.40 23.45
N LEU A 711 -21.44 -8.17 24.74
CA LEU A 711 -22.71 -8.27 25.44
C LEU A 711 -23.13 -6.87 25.89
N ALA A 712 -24.24 -6.36 25.36
CA ALA A 712 -24.76 -5.07 25.76
C ALA A 712 -25.82 -5.23 26.87
N VAL A 713 -25.67 -4.46 27.93
CA VAL A 713 -26.59 -4.39 29.07
C VAL A 713 -27.04 -2.94 29.31
N ARG A 714 -28.14 -2.77 30.04
CA ARG A 714 -28.63 -1.47 30.50
C ARG A 714 -29.52 -1.66 31.71
N ARG A 715 -29.53 -0.72 32.65
CA ARG A 715 -30.54 -0.71 33.71
C ARG A 715 -31.96 -0.59 33.15
N SER A 716 -32.91 -1.24 33.79
CA SER A 716 -34.33 -1.21 33.42
C SER A 716 -34.96 0.18 33.54
N ASP A 717 -34.47 1.00 34.47
CA ASP A 717 -34.95 2.37 34.74
C ASP A 717 -34.38 3.44 33.79
N ALA A 718 -33.40 3.09 32.95
CA ALA A 718 -32.75 4.03 32.05
C ALA A 718 -33.53 4.26 30.74
N VAL A 719 -33.62 5.53 30.33
CA VAL A 719 -34.24 5.95 29.07
C VAL A 719 -33.42 5.47 27.87
N ASP A 720 -34.10 4.95 26.83
CA ASP A 720 -33.45 4.49 25.60
C ASP A 720 -33.31 5.61 24.56
N VAL A 721 -32.14 6.24 24.53
CA VAL A 721 -31.78 7.22 23.49
C VAL A 721 -30.75 6.66 22.51
N ARG A 722 -30.63 5.33 22.40
CA ARG A 722 -29.67 4.72 21.48
C ARG A 722 -29.86 5.22 20.04
N PRO A 723 -28.76 5.40 19.30
CA PRO A 723 -28.84 5.86 17.94
C PRO A 723 -29.51 4.82 17.03
N LYS A 724 -30.17 5.32 15.99
CA LYS A 724 -31.01 4.49 15.11
C LYS A 724 -30.22 3.51 14.25
N ASN A 725 -28.95 3.81 14.00
CA ASN A 725 -27.99 2.94 13.33
C ASN A 725 -27.75 1.61 14.07
N ILE A 726 -27.94 1.58 15.40
CA ILE A 726 -27.78 0.38 16.24
C ILE A 726 -29.08 -0.08 16.91
N GLU A 727 -30.25 0.31 16.39
CA GLU A 727 -31.53 -0.06 17.01
C GLU A 727 -31.75 -1.58 17.09
N LYS A 728 -31.11 -2.34 16.19
CA LYS A 728 -31.12 -3.82 16.16
C LYS A 728 -30.14 -4.47 17.15
N LEU A 729 -29.28 -3.68 17.82
CA LEU A 729 -28.40 -4.19 18.87
C LEU A 729 -29.25 -4.75 20.01
N ARG A 730 -29.05 -6.03 20.34
CA ARG A 730 -29.69 -6.67 21.48
C ARG A 730 -29.08 -6.13 22.76
N VAL A 731 -29.91 -5.52 23.59
CA VAL A 731 -29.52 -4.99 24.91
C VAL A 731 -30.32 -5.70 25.98
N LEU A 732 -29.63 -6.37 26.90
CA LEU A 732 -30.24 -7.02 28.05
C LEU A 732 -30.53 -5.99 29.13
N ARG A 733 -31.65 -6.14 29.83
CA ARG A 733 -32.05 -5.22 30.90
C ARG A 733 -31.78 -5.86 32.25
N TYR A 734 -31.24 -5.09 33.19
CA TYR A 734 -31.03 -5.54 34.56
C TYR A 734 -31.62 -4.55 35.57
N GLU A 735 -32.07 -5.04 36.72
CA GLU A 735 -32.65 -4.22 37.80
C GLU A 735 -31.68 -3.99 38.96
N SER A 736 -30.77 -4.93 39.21
CA SER A 736 -29.80 -4.88 40.31
C SER A 736 -28.47 -5.55 39.93
N PRO A 737 -27.39 -5.34 40.69
CA PRO A 737 -26.13 -6.05 40.47
C PRO A 737 -26.29 -7.58 40.55
N THR A 738 -27.14 -8.10 41.44
CA THR A 738 -27.43 -9.55 41.53
C THR A 738 -28.12 -10.09 40.27
N ASP A 739 -29.08 -9.33 39.73
CA ASP A 739 -29.76 -9.68 38.49
C ASP A 739 -28.79 -9.66 37.30
N LEU A 740 -27.89 -8.66 37.24
CA LEU A 740 -26.82 -8.63 36.24
C LEU A 740 -25.94 -9.89 36.31
N MET A 741 -25.53 -10.34 37.49
CA MET A 741 -24.77 -11.59 37.63
C MET A 741 -25.52 -12.78 37.00
N GLY A 742 -26.83 -12.90 37.25
CA GLY A 742 -27.67 -13.94 36.63
C GLY A 742 -27.72 -13.86 35.10
N LEU A 743 -27.79 -12.66 34.54
CA LEU A 743 -27.73 -12.45 33.09
C LEU A 743 -26.38 -12.85 32.51
N LEU A 744 -25.27 -12.49 33.16
CA LEU A 744 -23.93 -12.87 32.73
C LEU A 744 -23.79 -14.40 32.71
N LEU A 745 -24.21 -15.09 33.78
CA LEU A 745 -24.16 -16.55 33.87
C LEU A 745 -24.96 -17.27 32.76
N THR A 746 -26.02 -16.64 32.24
CA THR A 746 -26.91 -17.27 31.24
C THR A 746 -26.68 -16.83 29.80
N LYS A 747 -26.09 -15.65 29.57
CA LYS A 747 -26.00 -15.02 28.24
C LYS A 747 -24.57 -14.71 27.80
N TRP A 748 -23.57 -14.89 28.66
CA TRP A 748 -22.19 -14.69 28.25
C TRP A 748 -21.84 -15.62 27.08
N PRO A 749 -21.21 -15.11 26.01
CA PRO A 749 -20.71 -15.94 24.93
C PRO A 749 -19.72 -16.99 25.49
N ALA A 750 -19.87 -18.25 25.09
CA ALA A 750 -19.00 -19.34 25.52
C ALA A 750 -17.55 -19.15 25.04
#